data_AF-A0A511T8P3-F1
#
_entry.id   AF-A0A511T8P3-F1
#
_cell.length_a   1.000
_cell.length_b   1.000
_cell.length_c   1.000
_cell.angle_alpha   90.00
_cell.angle_beta   90.00
_cell.angle_gamma   90.00
#
_symmetry.space_group_name_H-M   'P 1'
#
loop_
_entity.id
_entity.type
_entity.pdbx_description
1 polymer ?
#
loop_
_entity_poly.entity_id
_entity_poly.type
_entity_poly.pdbx_seq_one_letter_code
_entity_poly.pdbx_strand_id
1 'polypeptide(L)'
;MGLFILASAEAFAAAPEAGAAKSIAEATKKVESARAALATAVQKIEVEPPRNADLDAAVVAVEALKDALNAGASFETEDLEYAKLVLAARKQLRTQREYVDERRAKVHIHEFRRRIDGALAPLNERMAKLVKDSGTQGMDEARAAVDGLKKLAEEGRPLKSQDPKFAQYLTEVDATIARHEKTLDERWLQQSAQKQRGLLDESRKSLANALSEVNKAWSDEKFSATDKATVALQKTLDEGTPLEARDKAYRAEADKARAEITQARRRMDELVVQAGVSRVKVELEPAHEELRASAKALRARRPTPEQLAEAKTAAFVARKLVDKYEPQAARSQAIGQYLGEVKNTLVEVEVALQVRTLDAARAEVVQALRNVEKRAVTPEQFEEAKTAMVVLEKTLETVHVKNPAISPSAVEARQLLRDGRATMERRRYEVDLTQQRMKVDEARKNAAALVTQIQKESPTPAQLQEADNAVKQIGVVLEAGAAFVKKDRDYAIYAKETKERMAELADRINRRKIVLSAADARAQLSTRLALTKEKLEAAKSISATDGDVETASKGVDEVMQFFEANAALERQDAGYAANAERGRAEWLKLVEALEFAKQARTLRQLTGEALTAAGKAFALAGSSKDLRKRKELYASAAEKLRACQDEGARMVKENASLASVDVLVEGIPTRPQDVMAQCAQTAEAIQAPQKKADVELRFQEGQRKAYDSAKALLSKGKKAEALAQLNDCIAEGRILENGYPDFKDQKFDIGNGSMSMLELIQVCGKERKALQASH
;
A
#
# COMPACT_ATOMS: atom_id res chain seq x y z
N MET A 1 -19.14 -33.62 54.41
CA MET A 1 -18.56 -33.44 55.75
C MET A 1 -17.18 -34.05 55.78
N GLY A 2 -16.19 -33.35 56.34
CA GLY A 2 -14.86 -33.90 56.68
C GLY A 2 -13.67 -33.22 55.99
N LEU A 3 -13.22 -32.09 56.56
CA LEU A 3 -11.83 -31.61 56.47
C LEU A 3 -10.89 -32.62 57.15
N PHE A 4 -9.64 -32.77 56.67
CA PHE A 4 -8.37 -32.85 57.44
C PHE A 4 -7.21 -32.85 56.42
N ILE A 5 -6.50 -31.72 56.22
CA ILE A 5 -5.23 -31.28 56.85
C ILE A 5 -3.99 -32.13 56.46
N LEU A 6 -3.13 -31.46 55.69
CA LEU A 6 -1.65 -31.45 55.63
C LEU A 6 -0.86 -32.49 56.45
N ALA A 7 0.06 -33.18 55.76
CA ALA A 7 1.37 -33.57 56.28
C ALA A 7 2.40 -33.29 55.16
N SER A 8 3.14 -32.19 55.26
CA SER A 8 4.53 -32.15 55.76
C SER A 8 5.48 -32.84 54.79
N ALA A 9 6.02 -32.04 53.86
CA ALA A 9 7.20 -32.38 53.08
C ALA A 9 8.36 -32.66 54.04
N GLU A 10 8.67 -33.94 54.25
CA GLU A 10 10.01 -34.31 54.69
C GLU A 10 10.95 -33.96 53.56
N ALA A 11 11.86 -33.03 53.88
CA ALA A 11 12.92 -32.57 53.03
C ALA A 11 13.81 -33.75 52.61
N PHE A 12 13.43 -34.42 51.53
CA PHE A 12 14.38 -35.14 50.71
C PHE A 12 15.36 -34.09 50.21
N ALA A 13 16.61 -34.22 50.68
CA ALA A 13 17.74 -33.43 50.23
C ALA A 13 17.61 -33.20 48.72
N ALA A 14 17.45 -31.93 48.34
CA ALA A 14 17.23 -31.54 46.96
C ALA A 14 18.19 -32.31 46.05
N ALA A 15 17.64 -32.95 45.00
CA ALA A 15 18.42 -33.66 44.01
C ALA A 15 19.59 -32.75 43.59
N PRO A 16 20.85 -33.23 43.64
CA PRO A 16 21.99 -32.39 43.31
C PRO A 16 21.77 -31.83 41.92
N GLU A 17 21.81 -30.49 41.77
CA GLU A 17 21.54 -29.80 40.52
C GLU A 17 22.14 -30.58 39.34
N ALA A 18 21.31 -30.86 38.34
CA ALA A 18 21.66 -31.54 37.09
C ALA A 18 22.57 -30.69 36.20
N GLY A 19 23.43 -29.88 36.81
CA GLY A 19 24.57 -29.28 36.16
C GLY A 19 25.65 -30.36 35.97
N ALA A 20 26.31 -30.28 34.81
CA ALA A 20 27.55 -31.01 34.55
C ALA A 20 28.47 -30.86 35.77
N ALA A 21 29.05 -31.96 36.24
CA ALA A 21 29.98 -31.90 37.35
C ALA A 21 31.14 -30.97 36.96
N LYS A 22 31.58 -30.09 37.87
CA LYS A 22 32.60 -29.08 37.56
C LYS A 22 34.02 -29.65 37.65
N SER A 23 34.17 -30.85 38.20
CA SER A 23 35.45 -31.55 38.37
C SER A 23 35.25 -33.06 38.49
N ILE A 24 36.32 -33.83 38.24
CA ILE A 24 36.37 -35.29 38.45
C ILE A 24 35.97 -35.66 39.89
N ALA A 25 36.41 -34.90 40.90
CA ALA A 25 36.09 -35.17 42.30
C ALA A 25 34.59 -35.01 42.59
N GLU A 26 33.95 -33.98 42.02
CA GLU A 26 32.50 -33.77 42.15
C GLU A 26 31.73 -34.87 41.41
N ALA A 27 32.17 -35.23 40.21
CA ALA A 27 31.56 -36.30 39.41
C ALA A 27 31.63 -37.67 40.13
N THR A 28 32.79 -37.98 40.70
CA THR A 28 33.03 -39.19 41.50
C THR A 28 32.04 -39.26 42.66
N LYS A 29 31.92 -38.17 43.44
CA LYS A 29 31.02 -38.09 44.59
C LYS A 29 29.55 -38.25 44.19
N LYS A 30 29.12 -37.63 43.06
CA LYS A 30 27.74 -37.76 42.56
C LYS A 30 27.42 -39.22 42.19
N VAL A 31 28.32 -39.89 41.45
CA VAL A 31 28.11 -41.30 41.06
C VAL A 31 28.07 -42.22 42.28
N GLU A 32 29.00 -42.07 43.23
CA GLU A 32 29.01 -42.90 44.45
C GLU A 32 27.76 -42.71 45.31
N SER A 33 27.32 -41.46 45.50
CA SER A 33 26.10 -41.15 46.24
C SER A 33 24.87 -41.78 45.58
N ALA A 34 24.76 -41.70 44.25
CA ALA A 34 23.63 -42.27 43.53
C ALA A 34 23.66 -43.81 43.54
N ARG A 35 24.85 -44.43 43.51
CA ARG A 35 25.00 -45.89 43.68
C ARG A 35 24.55 -46.36 45.05
N ALA A 36 24.88 -45.61 46.12
CA ALA A 36 24.48 -45.93 47.48
C ALA A 36 22.96 -45.76 47.68
N ALA A 37 22.38 -44.70 47.10
CA ALA A 37 20.93 -44.48 47.11
C ALA A 37 20.19 -45.61 46.37
N LEU A 38 20.67 -46.00 45.19
CA LEU A 38 20.10 -47.13 44.45
C LEU A 38 20.21 -48.44 45.23
N ALA A 39 21.35 -48.74 45.84
CA ALA A 39 21.50 -49.95 46.65
C ALA A 39 20.51 -49.98 47.83
N THR A 40 20.32 -48.84 48.49
CA THR A 40 19.36 -48.71 49.61
C THR A 40 17.92 -48.89 49.13
N ALA A 41 17.56 -48.31 47.99
CA ALA A 41 16.21 -48.41 47.45
C ALA A 41 15.91 -49.84 46.94
N VAL A 42 16.88 -50.49 46.30
CA VAL A 42 16.80 -51.92 45.93
C VAL A 42 16.57 -52.79 47.17
N GLN A 43 17.32 -52.56 48.24
CA GLN A 43 17.18 -53.36 49.46
C GLN A 43 15.77 -53.25 50.08
N LYS A 44 15.13 -52.07 49.98
CA LYS A 44 13.74 -51.89 50.45
C LYS A 44 12.72 -52.71 49.64
N ILE A 45 12.98 -52.98 48.36
CA ILE A 45 12.06 -53.74 47.51
C ILE A 45 12.32 -55.26 47.52
N GLU A 46 13.33 -55.72 48.26
CA GLU A 46 13.59 -57.14 48.52
C GLU A 46 12.52 -57.76 49.43
N VAL A 47 11.87 -56.96 50.29
CA VAL A 47 10.73 -57.41 51.10
C VAL A 47 9.60 -57.88 50.17
N GLU A 48 9.00 -59.04 50.43
CA GLU A 48 7.94 -59.61 49.60
C GLU A 48 6.60 -59.67 50.36
N PRO A 49 5.54 -58.97 49.90
CA PRO A 49 5.52 -58.03 48.77
C PRO A 49 6.12 -56.66 49.14
N PRO A 50 6.84 -56.00 48.21
CA PRO A 50 7.34 -54.65 48.46
C PRO A 50 6.18 -53.66 48.46
N ARG A 51 6.30 -52.55 49.20
CA ARG A 51 5.29 -51.48 49.15
C ARG A 51 5.44 -50.74 47.81
N ASN A 52 4.33 -50.33 47.21
CA ASN A 52 4.37 -49.57 45.95
C ASN A 52 5.24 -48.30 46.05
N ALA A 53 5.21 -47.62 47.20
CA ALA A 53 6.08 -46.46 47.46
C ALA A 53 7.58 -46.80 47.46
N ASP A 54 7.96 -48.00 47.92
CA ASP A 54 9.36 -48.46 47.89
C ASP A 54 9.79 -48.81 46.46
N LEU A 55 8.90 -49.39 45.65
CA LEU A 55 9.13 -49.62 44.21
C LEU A 55 9.31 -48.32 43.43
N ASP A 56 8.45 -47.32 43.67
CA ASP A 56 8.57 -46.01 43.04
C ASP A 56 9.88 -45.32 43.44
N ALA A 57 10.26 -45.40 44.71
CA ALA A 57 11.55 -44.88 45.19
C ALA A 57 12.74 -45.59 44.54
N ALA A 58 12.65 -46.91 44.30
CA ALA A 58 13.70 -47.65 43.61
C ALA A 58 13.83 -47.25 42.13
N VAL A 59 12.72 -47.01 41.42
CA VAL A 59 12.73 -46.48 40.04
C VAL A 59 13.37 -45.09 40.01
N VAL A 60 13.02 -44.21 40.95
CA VAL A 60 13.62 -42.88 41.06
C VAL A 60 15.13 -42.98 41.30
N ALA A 61 15.59 -43.93 42.13
CA ALA A 61 17.01 -44.14 42.39
C ALA A 61 17.76 -44.70 41.17
N VAL A 62 17.11 -45.54 40.34
CA VAL A 62 17.66 -46.02 39.06
C VAL A 62 17.93 -44.84 38.10
N GLU A 63 16.95 -43.96 37.93
CA GLU A 63 17.13 -42.78 37.06
C GLU A 63 18.15 -41.78 37.65
N ALA A 64 18.18 -41.58 38.97
CA ALA A 64 19.19 -40.73 39.61
C ALA A 64 20.63 -41.24 39.38
N LEU A 65 20.86 -42.56 39.40
CA LEU A 65 22.17 -43.13 39.06
C LEU A 65 22.53 -42.90 37.60
N LYS A 66 21.57 -43.08 36.69
CA LYS A 66 21.77 -42.80 35.26
C LYS A 66 22.12 -41.33 35.02
N ASP A 67 21.44 -40.41 35.68
CA ASP A 67 21.71 -38.97 35.57
C ASP A 67 23.08 -38.60 36.14
N ALA A 68 23.46 -39.16 37.28
CA ALA A 68 24.79 -38.97 37.85
C ALA A 68 25.91 -39.46 36.91
N LEU A 69 25.68 -40.58 36.20
CA LEU A 69 26.63 -41.08 35.20
C LEU A 69 26.74 -40.15 33.99
N ASN A 70 25.63 -39.59 33.53
CA ASN A 70 25.62 -38.65 32.41
C ASN A 70 26.32 -37.33 32.77
N ALA A 71 26.11 -36.83 33.99
CA ALA A 71 26.66 -35.54 34.44
C ALA A 71 28.19 -35.49 34.50
N GLY A 72 28.86 -36.63 34.60
CA GLY A 72 30.32 -36.72 34.60
C GLY A 72 30.91 -37.36 33.35
N ALA A 73 30.13 -37.55 32.27
CA ALA A 73 30.57 -38.28 31.08
C ALA A 73 31.82 -37.68 30.42
N SER A 74 32.01 -36.35 30.47
CA SER A 74 33.19 -35.67 29.92
C SER A 74 34.49 -36.08 30.60
N PHE A 75 34.44 -36.47 31.87
CA PHE A 75 35.62 -36.85 32.64
C PHE A 75 36.05 -38.31 32.43
N GLU A 76 35.24 -39.13 31.76
CA GLU A 76 35.53 -40.56 31.54
C GLU A 76 36.81 -40.79 30.73
N THR A 77 37.19 -39.84 29.86
CA THR A 77 38.43 -39.92 29.07
C THR A 77 39.59 -39.20 29.72
N GLU A 78 39.33 -38.39 30.74
CA GLU A 78 40.33 -37.54 31.39
C GLU A 78 41.03 -38.25 32.55
N ASP A 79 40.32 -39.13 33.27
CA ASP A 79 40.85 -39.87 34.42
C ASP A 79 40.46 -41.35 34.42
N LEU A 80 41.46 -42.23 34.48
CA LEU A 80 41.29 -43.68 34.40
C LEU A 80 40.54 -44.26 35.62
N GLU A 81 40.75 -43.70 36.82
CA GLU A 81 40.10 -44.20 38.03
C GLU A 81 38.61 -43.83 38.03
N TYR A 82 38.28 -42.63 37.56
CA TYR A 82 36.90 -42.22 37.33
C TYR A 82 36.21 -43.07 36.26
N ALA A 83 36.89 -43.38 35.16
CA ALA A 83 36.36 -44.26 34.11
C ALA A 83 36.01 -45.67 34.64
N LYS A 84 36.87 -46.26 35.48
CA LYS A 84 36.61 -47.55 36.15
C LYS A 84 35.39 -47.49 37.05
N LEU A 85 35.23 -46.40 37.81
CA LEU A 85 34.09 -46.18 38.69
C LEU A 85 32.77 -46.08 37.92
N VAL A 86 32.75 -45.32 36.81
CA VAL A 86 31.60 -45.20 35.91
C VAL A 86 31.23 -46.55 35.28
N LEU A 87 32.21 -47.36 34.86
CA LEU A 87 31.95 -48.68 34.30
C LEU A 87 31.26 -49.61 35.31
N ALA A 88 31.73 -49.62 36.56
CA ALA A 88 31.11 -50.39 37.64
C ALA A 88 29.68 -49.91 37.94
N ALA A 89 29.48 -48.59 37.95
CA ALA A 89 28.17 -47.97 38.13
C ALA A 89 27.19 -48.31 37.00
N ARG A 90 27.62 -48.29 35.73
CA ARG A 90 26.81 -48.69 34.57
C ARG A 90 26.44 -50.18 34.60
N LYS A 91 27.32 -51.04 35.14
CA LYS A 91 27.00 -52.46 35.36
C LYS A 91 25.92 -52.60 36.44
N GLN A 92 26.10 -51.92 37.57
CA GLN A 92 25.12 -51.91 38.66
C GLN A 92 23.76 -51.36 38.20
N LEU A 93 23.74 -50.27 37.44
CA LEU A 93 22.52 -49.68 36.90
C LEU A 93 21.72 -50.70 36.06
N ARG A 94 22.38 -51.42 35.16
CA ARG A 94 21.73 -52.44 34.32
C ARG A 94 21.09 -53.55 35.16
N THR A 95 21.87 -54.17 36.04
CA THR A 95 21.39 -55.26 36.89
C THR A 95 20.27 -54.82 37.84
N GLN A 96 20.42 -53.67 38.48
CA GLN A 96 19.43 -53.21 39.46
C GLN A 96 18.15 -52.69 38.80
N ARG A 97 18.24 -52.07 37.62
CA ARG A 97 17.06 -51.70 36.84
C ARG A 97 16.23 -52.91 36.46
N GLU A 98 16.88 -53.95 35.92
CA GLU A 98 16.19 -55.20 35.56
C GLU A 98 15.50 -55.83 36.78
N TYR A 99 16.16 -55.83 37.95
CA TYR A 99 15.57 -56.34 39.18
C TYR A 99 14.36 -55.52 39.67
N VAL A 100 14.45 -54.18 39.65
CA VAL A 100 13.35 -53.28 40.03
C VAL A 100 12.14 -53.47 39.11
N ASP A 101 12.37 -53.55 37.79
CA ASP A 101 11.32 -53.76 36.79
C ASP A 101 10.65 -55.15 36.98
N GLU A 102 11.43 -56.20 37.26
CA GLU A 102 10.90 -57.54 37.55
C GLU A 102 10.05 -57.57 38.83
N ARG A 103 10.50 -56.90 39.92
CA ARG A 103 9.74 -56.84 41.18
C ARG A 103 8.43 -56.09 41.01
N ARG A 104 8.44 -54.98 40.27
CA ARG A 104 7.23 -54.21 39.95
C ARG A 104 6.23 -55.03 39.15
N ALA A 105 6.70 -55.77 38.14
CA ALA A 105 5.87 -56.70 37.37
C ALA A 105 5.18 -57.75 38.26
N LYS A 106 5.92 -58.38 39.18
CA LYS A 106 5.38 -59.41 40.09
C LYS A 106 4.26 -58.88 41.00
N VAL A 107 4.40 -57.66 41.55
CA VAL A 107 3.36 -57.05 42.39
C VAL A 107 2.10 -56.77 41.58
N HIS A 108 2.24 -56.16 40.40
CA HIS A 108 1.11 -55.91 39.51
C HIS A 108 0.37 -57.20 39.12
N ILE A 109 1.10 -58.28 38.81
CA ILE A 109 0.51 -59.57 38.47
C ILE A 109 -0.29 -60.15 39.65
N HIS A 110 0.24 -60.06 40.87
CA HIS A 110 -0.46 -60.53 42.07
C HIS A 110 -1.75 -59.75 42.34
N GLU A 111 -1.74 -58.42 42.19
CA GLU A 111 -2.94 -57.58 42.31
C GLU A 111 -3.99 -57.92 41.25
N PHE A 112 -3.56 -58.16 40.00
CA PHE A 112 -4.46 -58.57 38.92
C PHE A 112 -5.11 -59.93 39.18
N ARG A 113 -4.36 -60.93 39.67
CA ARG A 113 -4.93 -62.23 40.06
C ARG A 113 -6.05 -62.06 41.07
N ARG A 114 -5.82 -61.29 42.14
CA ARG A 114 -6.83 -61.01 43.18
C ARG A 114 -8.09 -60.36 42.63
N ARG A 115 -7.97 -59.41 41.69
CA ARG A 115 -9.12 -58.76 41.05
C ARG A 115 -9.94 -59.76 40.23
N ILE A 116 -9.28 -60.63 39.48
CA ILE A 116 -9.94 -61.66 38.67
C ILE A 116 -10.64 -62.69 39.58
N ASP A 117 -9.98 -63.16 40.64
CA ASP A 117 -10.56 -64.08 41.63
C ASP A 117 -11.80 -63.47 42.30
N GLY A 118 -11.73 -62.18 42.66
CA GLY A 118 -12.83 -61.43 43.24
C GLY A 118 -14.05 -61.30 42.31
N ALA A 119 -13.84 -61.33 40.98
CA ALA A 119 -14.91 -61.31 39.99
C ALA A 119 -15.45 -62.71 39.63
N LEU A 120 -14.61 -63.74 39.71
CA LEU A 120 -14.97 -65.13 39.42
C LEU A 120 -16.03 -65.68 40.40
N ALA A 121 -15.88 -65.43 41.70
CA ALA A 121 -16.80 -65.98 42.69
C ALA A 121 -18.25 -65.49 42.54
N PRO A 122 -18.52 -64.17 42.41
CA PRO A 122 -19.87 -63.67 42.14
C PRO A 122 -20.45 -64.15 40.81
N LEU A 123 -19.61 -64.32 39.77
CA LEU A 123 -20.06 -64.85 38.49
C LEU A 123 -20.58 -66.29 38.64
N ASN A 124 -19.81 -67.16 39.30
CA ASN A 124 -20.21 -68.55 39.52
C ASN A 124 -21.51 -68.67 40.33
N GLU A 125 -21.72 -67.80 41.32
CA GLU A 125 -22.97 -67.77 42.09
C GLU A 125 -24.18 -67.37 41.21
N ARG A 126 -24.02 -66.34 40.35
CA ARG A 126 -25.06 -65.92 39.40
C ARG A 126 -25.40 -67.03 38.41
N MET A 127 -24.38 -67.69 37.86
CA MET A 127 -24.56 -68.82 36.94
C MET A 127 -25.27 -70.01 37.60
N ALA A 128 -25.04 -70.27 38.88
CA ALA A 128 -25.78 -71.29 39.63
C ALA A 128 -27.25 -70.91 39.87
N LYS A 129 -27.55 -69.64 40.16
CA LYS A 129 -28.93 -69.13 40.35
C LYS A 129 -29.75 -69.24 39.06
N LEU A 130 -29.14 -68.99 37.92
CA LEU A 130 -29.78 -69.12 36.60
C LEU A 130 -30.30 -70.51 36.27
N VAL A 131 -29.77 -71.55 36.91
CA VAL A 131 -30.29 -72.91 36.75
C VAL A 131 -31.68 -73.04 37.37
N LYS A 132 -31.96 -72.31 38.46
CA LYS A 132 -33.20 -72.39 39.26
C LYS A 132 -34.24 -71.35 38.88
N ASP A 133 -33.83 -70.10 38.62
CA ASP A 133 -34.72 -68.99 38.25
C ASP A 133 -34.25 -68.33 36.94
N SER A 134 -35.01 -68.56 35.86
CA SER A 134 -34.69 -68.07 34.51
C SER A 134 -35.48 -66.82 34.13
N GLY A 135 -35.44 -65.80 35.00
CA GLY A 135 -35.94 -64.46 34.67
C GLY A 135 -34.95 -63.71 33.77
N THR A 136 -35.45 -62.79 32.93
CA THR A 136 -34.63 -61.99 32.00
C THR A 136 -33.56 -61.17 32.73
N GLN A 137 -33.90 -60.61 33.89
CA GLN A 137 -32.97 -59.84 34.72
C GLN A 137 -31.78 -60.68 35.21
N GLY A 138 -32.01 -61.93 35.63
CA GLY A 138 -30.93 -62.82 36.08
C GLY A 138 -29.95 -63.17 34.94
N MET A 139 -30.44 -63.25 33.70
CA MET A 139 -29.62 -63.52 32.52
C MET A 139 -28.74 -62.33 32.16
N ASP A 140 -29.29 -61.12 32.24
CA ASP A 140 -28.56 -59.87 31.97
C ASP A 140 -27.47 -59.62 33.02
N GLU A 141 -27.78 -59.84 34.30
CA GLU A 141 -26.81 -59.72 35.40
C GLU A 141 -25.66 -60.73 35.27
N ALA A 142 -25.94 -61.94 34.80
CA ALA A 142 -24.91 -62.96 34.55
C ALA A 142 -24.06 -62.61 33.33
N ARG A 143 -24.65 -62.15 32.21
CA ARG A 143 -23.90 -61.66 31.03
C ARG A 143 -22.98 -60.52 31.40
N ALA A 144 -23.49 -59.53 32.14
CA ALA A 144 -22.68 -58.41 32.62
C ALA A 144 -21.51 -58.86 33.51
N ALA A 145 -21.72 -59.89 34.35
CA ALA A 145 -20.66 -60.47 35.18
C ALA A 145 -19.60 -61.22 34.34
N VAL A 146 -20.02 -61.94 33.30
CA VAL A 146 -19.10 -62.60 32.35
C VAL A 146 -18.26 -61.56 31.60
N ASP A 147 -18.90 -60.50 31.08
CA ASP A 147 -18.21 -59.41 30.39
C ASP A 147 -17.24 -58.66 31.31
N GLY A 148 -17.63 -58.43 32.57
CA GLY A 148 -16.76 -57.83 33.58
C GLY A 148 -15.51 -58.68 33.84
N LEU A 149 -15.67 -60.00 33.95
CA LEU A 149 -14.56 -60.92 34.12
C LEU A 149 -13.66 -60.97 32.87
N LYS A 150 -14.26 -60.97 31.67
CA LYS A 150 -13.55 -60.94 30.39
C LYS A 150 -12.69 -59.69 30.27
N LYS A 151 -13.22 -58.51 30.61
CA LYS A 151 -12.44 -57.26 30.63
C LYS A 151 -11.26 -57.33 31.59
N LEU A 152 -11.45 -57.87 32.80
CA LEU A 152 -10.35 -58.06 33.75
C LEU A 152 -9.28 -59.02 33.23
N ALA A 153 -9.67 -60.09 32.55
CA ALA A 153 -8.75 -61.03 31.91
C ALA A 153 -7.96 -60.37 30.75
N GLU A 154 -8.62 -59.52 29.94
CA GLU A 154 -7.98 -58.73 28.88
C GLU A 154 -6.97 -57.72 29.44
N GLU A 155 -7.32 -56.97 30.50
CA GLU A 155 -6.42 -56.03 31.17
C GLU A 155 -5.13 -56.70 31.68
N GLY A 156 -5.21 -57.98 32.08
CA GLY A 156 -4.07 -58.77 32.50
C GLY A 156 -3.18 -59.29 31.35
N ARG A 157 -3.63 -59.25 30.09
CA ARG A 157 -2.89 -59.85 28.95
C ARG A 157 -1.48 -59.32 28.72
N PRO A 158 -1.18 -58.01 28.86
CA PRO A 158 0.18 -57.50 28.66
C PRO A 158 1.22 -58.12 29.62
N LEU A 159 0.78 -58.64 30.77
CA LEU A 159 1.65 -59.23 31.78
C LEU A 159 1.95 -60.72 31.51
N LYS A 160 1.38 -61.32 30.45
CA LYS A 160 1.58 -62.74 30.09
C LYS A 160 3.04 -63.09 29.83
N SER A 161 3.80 -62.18 29.22
CA SER A 161 5.22 -62.38 28.93
C SER A 161 6.11 -62.23 30.18
N GLN A 162 5.59 -61.61 31.24
CA GLN A 162 6.33 -61.33 32.47
C GLN A 162 6.24 -62.47 33.49
N ASP A 163 5.13 -63.24 33.53
CA ASP A 163 4.99 -64.45 34.34
C ASP A 163 4.23 -65.56 33.58
N PRO A 164 4.90 -66.66 33.19
CA PRO A 164 4.24 -67.77 32.49
C PRO A 164 3.14 -68.44 33.32
N LYS A 165 3.23 -68.43 34.66
CA LYS A 165 2.15 -68.96 35.53
C LYS A 165 0.91 -68.07 35.45
N PHE A 166 1.08 -66.76 35.27
CA PHE A 166 -0.06 -65.86 35.08
C PHE A 166 -0.71 -66.04 33.72
N ALA A 167 0.08 -66.30 32.68
CA ALA A 167 -0.45 -66.64 31.37
C ALA A 167 -1.36 -67.88 31.42
N GLN A 168 -0.93 -68.94 32.11
CA GLN A 168 -1.74 -70.15 32.32
C GLN A 168 -3.03 -69.86 33.10
N TYR A 169 -2.95 -69.07 34.17
CA TYR A 169 -4.12 -68.65 34.96
C TYR A 169 -5.17 -67.92 34.09
N LEU A 170 -4.75 -66.98 33.24
CA LEU A 170 -5.66 -66.28 32.33
C LEU A 170 -6.34 -67.25 31.34
N THR A 171 -5.65 -68.29 30.87
CA THR A 171 -6.26 -69.30 29.99
C THR A 171 -7.37 -70.10 30.68
N GLU A 172 -7.23 -70.40 31.97
CA GLU A 172 -8.27 -71.09 32.76
C GLU A 172 -9.50 -70.19 32.99
N VAL A 173 -9.27 -68.89 33.21
CA VAL A 173 -10.32 -67.87 33.30
C VAL A 173 -11.08 -67.76 31.98
N ASP A 174 -10.36 -67.67 30.85
CA ASP A 174 -10.94 -67.63 29.50
C ASP A 174 -11.81 -68.87 29.21
N ALA A 175 -11.35 -70.06 29.61
CA ALA A 175 -12.12 -71.29 29.45
C ALA A 175 -13.41 -71.29 30.29
N THR A 176 -13.38 -70.67 31.47
CA THR A 176 -14.55 -70.52 32.35
C THR A 176 -15.56 -69.54 31.75
N ILE A 177 -15.10 -68.40 31.24
CA ILE A 177 -15.91 -67.41 30.51
C ILE A 177 -16.64 -68.10 29.36
N ALA A 178 -15.92 -68.82 28.49
CA ALA A 178 -16.51 -69.45 27.31
C ALA A 178 -17.60 -70.49 27.65
N ARG A 179 -17.43 -71.25 28.74
CA ARG A 179 -18.46 -72.19 29.20
C ARG A 179 -19.73 -71.47 29.66
N HIS A 180 -19.57 -70.39 30.42
CA HIS A 180 -20.71 -69.61 30.94
C HIS A 180 -21.43 -68.84 29.82
N GLU A 181 -20.72 -68.26 28.86
CA GLU A 181 -21.32 -67.64 27.66
C GLU A 181 -22.22 -68.64 26.92
N LYS A 182 -21.73 -69.87 26.69
CA LYS A 182 -22.51 -70.92 26.01
C LYS A 182 -23.80 -71.28 26.76
N THR A 183 -23.73 -71.47 28.08
CA THR A 183 -24.91 -71.81 28.90
C THR A 183 -25.97 -70.68 28.87
N LEU A 184 -25.53 -69.42 28.90
CA LEU A 184 -26.42 -68.27 28.79
C LEU A 184 -27.12 -68.23 27.43
N ASP A 185 -26.41 -68.48 26.35
CA ASP A 185 -26.96 -68.45 25.00
C ASP A 185 -27.99 -69.57 24.74
N GLU A 186 -27.73 -70.79 25.24
CA GLU A 186 -28.68 -71.90 25.14
C GLU A 186 -29.99 -71.61 25.90
N ARG A 187 -29.90 -71.03 27.11
CA ARG A 187 -31.08 -70.63 27.90
C ARG A 187 -31.85 -69.49 27.24
N TRP A 188 -31.16 -68.51 26.69
CA TRP A 188 -31.79 -67.37 26.02
C TRP A 188 -32.58 -67.80 24.80
N LEU A 189 -32.01 -68.75 24.03
CA LEU A 189 -32.65 -69.31 22.85
C LEU A 189 -33.98 -70.00 23.20
N GLN A 190 -33.99 -70.84 24.25
CA GLN A 190 -35.19 -71.57 24.66
C GLN A 190 -36.33 -70.62 25.10
N GLN A 191 -36.02 -69.60 25.90
CA GLN A 191 -37.02 -68.64 26.37
C GLN A 191 -37.56 -67.77 25.23
N SER A 192 -36.68 -67.35 24.31
CA SER A 192 -37.05 -66.56 23.14
C SER A 192 -37.95 -67.34 22.18
N ALA A 193 -37.65 -68.62 21.93
CA ALA A 193 -38.48 -69.52 21.13
C ALA A 193 -39.88 -69.69 21.73
N GLN A 194 -39.97 -69.93 23.03
CA GLN A 194 -41.27 -70.09 23.69
C GLN A 194 -42.13 -68.83 23.63
N LYS A 195 -41.55 -67.65 23.87
CA LYS A 195 -42.27 -66.37 23.77
C LYS A 195 -42.78 -66.11 22.35
N GLN A 196 -41.93 -66.33 21.34
CA GLN A 196 -42.30 -66.08 19.94
C GLN A 196 -43.39 -67.02 19.43
N ARG A 197 -43.44 -68.29 19.87
CA ARG A 197 -44.57 -69.18 19.56
C ARG A 197 -45.90 -68.62 20.07
N GLY A 198 -45.92 -68.05 21.28
CA GLY A 198 -47.12 -67.41 21.85
C GLY A 198 -47.63 -66.23 21.02
N LEU A 199 -46.73 -65.32 20.63
CA LEU A 199 -47.07 -64.16 19.78
C LEU A 199 -47.54 -64.59 18.39
N LEU A 200 -46.92 -65.64 17.85
CA LEU A 200 -47.29 -66.18 16.54
C LEU A 200 -48.71 -66.78 16.57
N ASP A 201 -49.08 -67.52 17.62
CA ASP A 201 -50.44 -68.06 17.77
C ASP A 201 -51.50 -66.96 17.90
N GLU A 202 -51.23 -65.90 18.67
CA GLU A 202 -52.13 -64.73 18.80
C GLU A 202 -52.33 -63.99 17.47
N SER A 203 -51.25 -63.77 16.73
CA SER A 203 -51.30 -63.09 15.42
C SER A 203 -52.05 -63.91 14.38
N ARG A 204 -51.89 -65.24 14.38
CA ARG A 204 -52.65 -66.14 13.50
C ARG A 204 -54.15 -66.09 13.79
N LYS A 205 -54.55 -66.08 15.07
CA LYS A 205 -55.96 -65.92 15.47
C LYS A 205 -56.53 -64.57 15.00
N SER A 206 -55.75 -63.50 15.10
CA SER A 206 -56.14 -62.16 14.64
C SER A 206 -56.38 -62.10 13.13
N LEU A 207 -55.48 -62.71 12.33
CA LEU A 207 -55.65 -62.81 10.88
C LEU A 207 -56.89 -63.63 10.51
N ALA A 208 -57.10 -64.78 11.16
CA ALA A 208 -58.28 -65.61 10.90
C ALA A 208 -59.60 -64.85 11.17
N ASN A 209 -59.66 -64.07 12.25
CA ASN A 209 -60.82 -63.25 12.58
C ASN A 209 -61.07 -62.15 11.55
N ALA A 210 -60.03 -61.42 11.13
CA ALA A 210 -60.15 -60.36 10.13
C ALA A 210 -60.62 -60.90 8.77
N LEU A 211 -60.10 -62.06 8.35
CA LEU A 211 -60.53 -62.76 7.14
C LEU A 211 -62.00 -63.18 7.19
N SER A 212 -62.49 -63.62 8.35
CA SER A 212 -63.92 -63.92 8.53
C SER A 212 -64.79 -62.68 8.33
N GLU A 213 -64.39 -61.54 8.89
CA GLU A 213 -65.19 -60.30 8.82
C GLU A 213 -65.24 -59.68 7.42
N VAL A 214 -64.14 -59.72 6.66
CA VAL A 214 -64.13 -59.22 5.27
C VAL A 214 -64.93 -60.14 4.33
N ASN A 215 -65.00 -61.44 4.62
CA ASN A 215 -65.83 -62.38 3.86
C ASN A 215 -67.34 -62.18 4.08
N LYS A 216 -67.76 -61.71 5.27
CA LYS A 216 -69.18 -61.46 5.57
C LYS A 216 -69.74 -60.25 4.82
N ALA A 217 -68.95 -59.17 4.73
CA ALA A 217 -69.29 -57.99 3.95
C ALA A 217 -68.02 -57.20 3.63
N TRP A 218 -67.85 -56.82 2.37
CA TRP A 218 -66.70 -56.04 1.92
C TRP A 218 -66.86 -54.55 2.27
N SER A 219 -65.83 -53.96 2.86
CA SER A 219 -65.66 -52.51 3.00
C SER A 219 -64.16 -52.17 3.04
N ASP A 220 -63.79 -50.94 2.69
CA ASP A 220 -62.40 -50.47 2.76
C ASP A 220 -61.83 -50.61 4.20
N GLU A 221 -62.66 -50.38 5.23
CA GLU A 221 -62.26 -50.57 6.64
C GLU A 221 -61.94 -52.03 6.95
N LYS A 222 -62.76 -52.98 6.48
CA LYS A 222 -62.57 -54.42 6.71
C LYS A 222 -61.42 -55.00 5.90
N PHE A 223 -61.21 -54.48 4.68
CA PHE A 223 -60.03 -54.81 3.88
C PHE A 223 -58.75 -54.31 4.55
N SER A 224 -58.74 -53.04 5.01
CA SER A 224 -57.60 -52.47 5.75
C SER A 224 -57.32 -53.24 7.04
N ALA A 225 -58.36 -53.67 7.77
CA ALA A 225 -58.19 -54.50 8.97
C ALA A 225 -57.54 -55.86 8.65
N THR A 226 -57.93 -56.49 7.53
CA THR A 226 -57.36 -57.77 7.08
C THR A 226 -55.91 -57.62 6.60
N ASP A 227 -55.60 -56.54 5.87
CA ASP A 227 -54.23 -56.23 5.46
C ASP A 227 -53.34 -55.94 6.68
N LYS A 228 -53.82 -55.13 7.63
CA LYS A 228 -53.12 -54.88 8.91
C LYS A 228 -52.84 -56.17 9.68
N ALA A 229 -53.81 -57.08 9.76
CA ALA A 229 -53.63 -58.37 10.43
C ALA A 229 -52.61 -59.26 9.69
N THR A 230 -52.60 -59.20 8.35
CA THR A 230 -51.63 -59.93 7.51
C THR A 230 -50.21 -59.39 7.73
N VAL A 231 -50.05 -58.07 7.77
CA VAL A 231 -48.77 -57.40 8.06
C VAL A 231 -48.30 -57.68 9.48
N ALA A 232 -49.20 -57.67 10.46
CA ALA A 232 -48.87 -57.98 11.86
C ALA A 232 -48.36 -59.42 12.01
N LEU A 233 -49.00 -60.39 11.35
CA LEU A 233 -48.53 -61.77 11.33
C LEU A 233 -47.18 -61.92 10.62
N GLN A 234 -47.00 -61.25 9.48
CA GLN A 234 -45.71 -61.25 8.77
C GLN A 234 -44.60 -60.66 9.65
N LYS A 235 -44.88 -59.56 10.34
CA LYS A 235 -43.92 -58.94 11.25
C LYS A 235 -43.50 -59.90 12.38
N THR A 236 -44.45 -60.62 12.96
CA THR A 236 -44.16 -61.62 14.01
C THR A 236 -43.29 -62.76 13.47
N LEU A 237 -43.51 -63.19 12.23
CA LEU A 237 -42.65 -64.16 11.55
C LEU A 237 -41.24 -63.64 11.32
N ASP A 238 -41.12 -62.40 10.86
CA ASP A 238 -39.83 -61.76 10.63
C ASP A 238 -39.05 -61.62 11.95
N GLU A 239 -39.71 -61.22 13.04
CA GLU A 239 -39.12 -61.11 14.38
C GLU A 239 -38.61 -62.45 14.94
N GLY A 240 -39.27 -63.57 14.63
CA GLY A 240 -38.83 -64.90 15.06
C GLY A 240 -37.95 -65.66 14.07
N THR A 241 -37.65 -65.12 12.89
CA THR A 241 -36.80 -65.76 11.87
C THR A 241 -35.44 -66.25 12.41
N PRO A 242 -34.72 -65.52 13.28
CA PRO A 242 -33.46 -66.01 13.86
C PRO A 242 -33.60 -67.31 14.67
N LEU A 243 -34.80 -67.59 15.17
CA LEU A 243 -35.09 -68.78 15.97
C LEU A 243 -35.34 -70.01 15.08
N GLU A 244 -35.73 -69.84 13.81
CA GLU A 244 -36.07 -70.95 12.91
C GLU A 244 -34.88 -71.88 12.61
N ALA A 245 -33.66 -71.35 12.58
CA ALA A 245 -32.46 -72.15 12.38
C ALA A 245 -32.05 -72.94 13.63
N ARG A 246 -32.49 -72.49 14.81
CA ARG A 246 -32.00 -72.93 16.11
C ARG A 246 -33.04 -73.70 16.93
N ASP A 247 -34.32 -73.52 16.63
CA ASP A 247 -35.45 -74.20 17.25
C ASP A 247 -36.39 -74.77 16.17
N LYS A 248 -36.37 -76.10 16.01
CA LYS A 248 -37.13 -76.81 14.97
C LYS A 248 -38.65 -76.69 15.15
N ALA A 249 -39.13 -76.56 16.38
CA ALA A 249 -40.56 -76.52 16.67
C ALA A 249 -41.15 -75.12 16.35
N TYR A 250 -40.41 -74.04 16.59
CA TYR A 250 -40.79 -72.69 16.15
C TYR A 250 -40.87 -72.63 14.61
N ARG A 251 -39.89 -73.20 13.91
CA ARG A 251 -39.88 -73.23 12.43
C ARG A 251 -41.14 -73.85 11.83
N ALA A 252 -41.61 -74.96 12.40
CA ALA A 252 -42.83 -75.63 11.91
C ALA A 252 -44.08 -74.74 12.05
N GLU A 253 -44.20 -73.98 13.14
CA GLU A 253 -45.30 -73.02 13.31
C GLU A 253 -45.18 -71.80 12.38
N ALA A 254 -43.95 -71.32 12.17
CA ALA A 254 -43.67 -70.21 11.26
C ALA A 254 -44.08 -70.53 9.82
N ASP A 255 -43.75 -71.74 9.34
CA ASP A 255 -44.13 -72.19 8.00
C ASP A 255 -45.66 -72.30 7.83
N LYS A 256 -46.38 -72.70 8.88
CA LYS A 256 -47.85 -72.73 8.88
C LYS A 256 -48.46 -71.33 8.75
N ALA A 257 -47.95 -70.34 9.48
CA ALA A 257 -48.39 -68.96 9.37
C ALA A 257 -48.09 -68.33 8.00
N ARG A 258 -46.95 -68.65 7.38
CA ARG A 258 -46.61 -68.19 6.01
C ARG A 258 -47.63 -68.68 4.98
N ALA A 259 -48.12 -69.92 5.13
CA ALA A 259 -49.17 -70.45 4.26
C ALA A 259 -50.50 -69.69 4.44
N GLU A 260 -50.88 -69.36 5.67
CA GLU A 260 -52.09 -68.60 5.99
C GLU A 260 -52.06 -67.17 5.40
N ILE A 261 -50.91 -66.47 5.46
CA ILE A 261 -50.70 -65.16 4.81
C ILE A 261 -50.91 -65.26 3.29
N THR A 262 -50.36 -66.30 2.66
CA THR A 262 -50.46 -66.48 1.21
C THR A 262 -51.91 -66.68 0.78
N GLN A 263 -52.68 -67.44 1.55
CA GLN A 263 -54.10 -67.65 1.32
C GLN A 263 -54.91 -66.37 1.53
N ALA A 264 -54.61 -65.60 2.57
CA ALA A 264 -55.26 -64.32 2.86
C ALA A 264 -55.12 -63.32 1.71
N ARG A 265 -53.91 -63.17 1.18
CA ARG A 265 -53.61 -62.23 0.08
C ARG A 265 -54.35 -62.59 -1.21
N ARG A 266 -54.33 -63.87 -1.60
CA ARG A 266 -55.10 -64.34 -2.78
C ARG A 266 -56.58 -63.99 -2.66
N ARG A 267 -57.15 -64.17 -1.47
CA ARG A 267 -58.56 -63.88 -1.23
C ARG A 267 -58.88 -62.39 -1.28
N MET A 268 -57.98 -61.55 -0.77
CA MET A 268 -58.07 -60.09 -0.89
C MET A 268 -58.01 -59.63 -2.35
N ASP A 269 -57.12 -60.21 -3.16
CA ASP A 269 -56.98 -59.86 -4.58
C ASP A 269 -58.26 -60.20 -5.39
N GLU A 270 -58.89 -61.34 -5.13
CA GLU A 270 -60.17 -61.72 -5.74
C GLU A 270 -61.29 -60.70 -5.47
N LEU A 271 -61.34 -60.13 -4.26
CA LEU A 271 -62.35 -59.14 -3.86
C LEU A 271 -62.10 -57.77 -4.52
N VAL A 272 -60.85 -57.38 -4.75
CA VAL A 272 -60.49 -56.11 -5.40
C VAL A 272 -60.85 -56.10 -6.89
N VAL A 273 -60.63 -57.23 -7.58
CA VAL A 273 -60.98 -57.38 -9.01
C VAL A 273 -62.48 -57.19 -9.26
N GLN A 274 -63.32 -57.58 -8.30
CA GLN A 274 -64.79 -57.44 -8.41
C GLN A 274 -65.31 -56.00 -8.18
N ALA A 275 -64.52 -55.09 -7.57
CA ALA A 275 -64.99 -53.75 -7.17
C ALA A 275 -64.30 -52.54 -7.85
N GLY A 276 -63.15 -52.72 -8.52
CA GLY A 276 -62.20 -51.61 -8.80
C GLY A 276 -62.42 -50.70 -10.03
N VAL A 277 -62.97 -51.19 -11.15
CA VAL A 277 -62.94 -50.43 -12.43
C VAL A 277 -63.91 -49.24 -12.45
N SER A 278 -65.09 -49.37 -11.84
CA SER A 278 -66.10 -48.31 -11.77
C SER A 278 -65.65 -47.12 -10.91
N ARG A 279 -64.92 -47.35 -9.82
CA ARG A 279 -64.43 -46.29 -8.92
C ARG A 279 -63.35 -45.41 -9.55
N VAL A 280 -62.39 -46.02 -10.25
CA VAL A 280 -61.29 -45.27 -10.90
C VAL A 280 -61.82 -44.34 -11.98
N LYS A 281 -62.84 -44.77 -12.73
CA LYS A 281 -63.51 -43.90 -13.70
C LYS A 281 -64.24 -42.72 -13.03
N VAL A 282 -64.93 -42.94 -11.91
CA VAL A 282 -65.63 -41.85 -11.18
C VAL A 282 -64.67 -40.77 -10.68
N GLU A 283 -63.49 -41.12 -10.16
CA GLU A 283 -62.54 -40.15 -9.62
C GLU A 283 -61.68 -39.46 -10.70
N LEU A 284 -61.38 -40.14 -11.82
CA LEU A 284 -60.46 -39.61 -12.83
C LEU A 284 -61.18 -38.92 -14.01
N GLU A 285 -62.43 -39.26 -14.31
CA GLU A 285 -63.17 -38.70 -15.45
C GLU A 285 -63.34 -37.17 -15.37
N PRO A 286 -63.65 -36.54 -14.21
CA PRO A 286 -63.76 -35.07 -14.15
C PRO A 286 -62.47 -34.36 -14.58
N ALA A 287 -61.32 -34.85 -14.10
CA ALA A 287 -60.02 -34.29 -14.48
C ALA A 287 -59.67 -34.59 -15.95
N HIS A 288 -60.09 -35.74 -16.48
CA HIS A 288 -59.91 -36.08 -17.90
C HIS A 288 -60.75 -35.18 -18.81
N GLU A 289 -62.00 -34.88 -18.44
CA GLU A 289 -62.88 -33.96 -19.18
C GLU A 289 -62.34 -32.52 -19.18
N GLU A 290 -61.90 -32.02 -18.02
CA GLU A 290 -61.22 -30.71 -17.94
C GLU A 290 -59.95 -30.64 -18.79
N LEU A 291 -59.21 -31.76 -18.86
CA LEU A 291 -58.01 -31.85 -19.66
C LEU A 291 -58.31 -31.92 -21.17
N ARG A 292 -59.38 -32.60 -21.59
CA ARG A 292 -59.90 -32.56 -22.98
C ARG A 292 -60.38 -31.15 -23.36
N ALA A 293 -61.08 -30.47 -22.45
CA ALA A 293 -61.52 -29.09 -22.65
C ALA A 293 -60.31 -28.14 -22.81
N SER A 294 -59.29 -28.33 -21.97
CA SER A 294 -58.02 -27.59 -22.05
C SER A 294 -57.28 -27.84 -23.37
N ALA A 295 -57.21 -29.10 -23.84
CA ALA A 295 -56.64 -29.43 -25.14
C ALA A 295 -57.37 -28.68 -26.28
N LYS A 296 -58.70 -28.67 -26.25
CA LYS A 296 -59.53 -27.94 -27.24
C LYS A 296 -59.27 -26.43 -27.19
N ALA A 297 -59.19 -25.85 -25.99
CA ALA A 297 -58.93 -24.42 -25.82
C ALA A 297 -57.54 -24.03 -26.34
N LEU A 298 -56.50 -24.84 -26.08
CA LEU A 298 -55.13 -24.57 -26.53
C LEU A 298 -54.95 -24.67 -28.06
N ARG A 299 -55.80 -25.45 -28.75
CA ARG A 299 -55.86 -25.50 -30.22
C ARG A 299 -56.44 -24.23 -30.84
N ALA A 300 -57.16 -23.40 -30.08
CA ALA A 300 -57.67 -22.12 -30.59
C ALA A 300 -56.52 -21.18 -30.97
N ARG A 301 -56.68 -20.34 -32.00
CA ARG A 301 -55.59 -19.50 -32.53
C ARG A 301 -54.96 -18.58 -31.47
N ARG A 302 -55.73 -18.09 -30.50
CA ARG A 302 -55.29 -17.28 -29.35
C ARG A 302 -56.03 -17.70 -28.07
N PRO A 303 -55.46 -18.58 -27.24
CA PRO A 303 -56.04 -18.86 -25.92
C PRO A 303 -55.88 -17.65 -24.99
N THR A 304 -56.86 -17.43 -24.10
CA THR A 304 -56.81 -16.36 -23.09
C THR A 304 -55.82 -16.71 -21.96
N PRO A 305 -55.35 -15.72 -21.18
CA PRO A 305 -54.51 -16.00 -20.00
C PRO A 305 -55.19 -16.94 -19.00
N GLU A 306 -56.50 -16.80 -18.82
CA GLU A 306 -57.32 -17.69 -17.99
C GLU A 306 -57.31 -19.12 -18.53
N GLN A 307 -57.50 -19.32 -19.85
CA GLN A 307 -57.44 -20.63 -20.48
C GLN A 307 -56.05 -21.30 -20.36
N LEU A 308 -54.97 -20.52 -20.37
CA LEU A 308 -53.62 -21.05 -20.14
C LEU A 308 -53.40 -21.46 -18.67
N ALA A 309 -53.95 -20.71 -17.72
CA ALA A 309 -53.88 -21.02 -16.29
C ALA A 309 -54.74 -22.25 -15.93
N GLU A 310 -55.94 -22.33 -16.48
CA GLU A 310 -56.83 -23.49 -16.39
C GLU A 310 -56.15 -24.74 -16.95
N ALA A 311 -55.57 -24.66 -18.16
CA ALA A 311 -54.86 -25.79 -18.76
C ALA A 311 -53.65 -26.27 -17.94
N LYS A 312 -52.90 -25.35 -17.31
CA LYS A 312 -51.80 -25.71 -16.39
C LYS A 312 -52.32 -26.44 -15.16
N THR A 313 -53.44 -25.97 -14.61
CA THR A 313 -54.07 -26.57 -13.43
C THR A 313 -54.63 -27.95 -13.75
N ALA A 314 -55.36 -28.09 -14.87
CA ALA A 314 -55.89 -29.35 -15.35
C ALA A 314 -54.77 -30.37 -15.61
N ALA A 315 -53.68 -29.96 -16.26
CA ALA A 315 -52.51 -30.83 -16.48
C ALA A 315 -51.86 -31.27 -15.15
N PHE A 316 -51.71 -30.36 -14.18
CA PHE A 316 -51.16 -30.68 -12.86
C PHE A 316 -52.03 -31.68 -12.09
N VAL A 317 -53.34 -31.44 -12.03
CA VAL A 317 -54.31 -32.31 -11.34
C VAL A 317 -54.35 -33.70 -12.00
N ALA A 318 -54.45 -33.75 -13.33
CA ALA A 318 -54.46 -35.02 -14.06
C ALA A 318 -53.15 -35.80 -13.87
N ARG A 319 -51.98 -35.15 -13.88
CA ARG A 319 -50.69 -35.80 -13.59
C ARG A 319 -50.67 -36.43 -12.20
N LYS A 320 -51.13 -35.70 -11.17
CA LYS A 320 -51.20 -36.22 -9.80
C LYS A 320 -52.16 -37.41 -9.67
N LEU A 321 -53.28 -37.40 -10.37
CA LEU A 321 -54.23 -38.51 -10.37
C LEU A 321 -53.70 -39.71 -11.15
N VAL A 322 -53.03 -39.50 -12.28
CA VAL A 322 -52.32 -40.56 -13.02
C VAL A 322 -51.30 -41.26 -12.11
N ASP A 323 -50.45 -40.50 -11.41
CA ASP A 323 -49.47 -41.04 -10.48
C ASP A 323 -50.13 -41.85 -9.33
N LYS A 324 -51.29 -41.39 -8.82
CA LYS A 324 -52.06 -42.06 -7.76
C LYS A 324 -52.58 -43.44 -8.20
N TYR A 325 -53.03 -43.58 -9.44
CA TYR A 325 -53.65 -44.81 -9.94
C TYR A 325 -52.70 -45.74 -10.72
N GLU A 326 -51.47 -45.32 -11.00
CA GLU A 326 -50.46 -46.12 -11.69
C GLU A 326 -50.26 -47.53 -11.09
N PRO A 327 -50.18 -47.71 -9.74
CA PRO A 327 -50.04 -49.05 -9.15
C PRO A 327 -51.26 -49.96 -9.37
N GLN A 328 -52.44 -49.37 -9.57
CA GLN A 328 -53.69 -50.10 -9.84
C GLN A 328 -53.80 -50.48 -11.33
N ALA A 329 -53.28 -49.63 -12.23
CA ALA A 329 -53.14 -49.95 -13.66
C ALA A 329 -52.25 -51.17 -13.91
N ALA A 330 -51.16 -51.33 -13.17
CA ALA A 330 -50.29 -52.51 -13.30
C ALA A 330 -50.99 -53.82 -12.93
N ARG A 331 -52.05 -53.76 -12.11
CA ARG A 331 -52.79 -54.92 -11.59
C ARG A 331 -54.09 -55.21 -12.34
N SER A 332 -54.57 -54.26 -13.16
CA SER A 332 -55.80 -54.40 -13.94
C SER A 332 -55.61 -53.79 -15.33
N GLN A 333 -55.68 -54.64 -16.35
CA GLN A 333 -55.54 -54.22 -17.75
C GLN A 333 -56.56 -53.15 -18.15
N ALA A 334 -57.79 -53.23 -17.63
CA ALA A 334 -58.85 -52.26 -17.92
C ALA A 334 -58.55 -50.86 -17.32
N ILE A 335 -57.95 -50.81 -16.12
CA ILE A 335 -57.50 -49.55 -15.51
C ILE A 335 -56.30 -49.00 -16.28
N GLY A 336 -55.37 -49.87 -16.71
CA GLY A 336 -54.20 -49.49 -17.51
C GLY A 336 -54.56 -48.86 -18.86
N GLN A 337 -55.55 -49.40 -19.57
CA GLN A 337 -56.02 -48.83 -20.85
C GLN A 337 -56.59 -47.42 -20.68
N TYR A 338 -57.46 -47.21 -19.69
CA TYR A 338 -58.06 -45.91 -19.42
C TYR A 338 -57.04 -44.85 -18.95
N LEU A 339 -56.09 -45.22 -18.09
CA LEU A 339 -54.97 -44.34 -17.72
C LEU A 339 -54.08 -43.99 -18.92
N GLY A 340 -53.92 -44.90 -19.88
CA GLY A 340 -53.21 -44.63 -21.13
C GLY A 340 -53.85 -43.52 -21.97
N GLU A 341 -55.18 -43.49 -22.07
CA GLU A 341 -55.91 -42.41 -22.77
C GLU A 341 -55.69 -41.05 -22.10
N VAL A 342 -55.81 -41.00 -20.77
CA VAL A 342 -55.60 -39.76 -19.98
C VAL A 342 -54.16 -39.25 -20.13
N LYS A 343 -53.16 -40.14 -20.09
CA LYS A 343 -51.75 -39.80 -20.32
C LYS A 343 -51.52 -39.21 -21.71
N ASN A 344 -52.16 -39.75 -22.75
CA ASN A 344 -52.01 -39.23 -24.11
C ASN A 344 -52.56 -37.80 -24.23
N THR A 345 -53.74 -37.53 -23.67
CA THR A 345 -54.30 -36.17 -23.69
C THR A 345 -53.44 -35.22 -22.82
N LEU A 346 -52.93 -35.68 -21.68
CA LEU A 346 -52.03 -34.90 -20.82
C LEU A 346 -50.77 -34.45 -21.56
N VAL A 347 -50.11 -35.37 -22.27
CA VAL A 347 -48.94 -35.05 -23.09
C VAL A 347 -49.28 -34.03 -24.18
N GLU A 348 -50.45 -34.15 -24.82
CA GLU A 348 -50.90 -33.16 -25.81
C GLU A 348 -51.02 -31.75 -25.21
N VAL A 349 -51.68 -31.62 -24.05
CA VAL A 349 -51.87 -30.34 -23.35
C VAL A 349 -50.54 -29.73 -22.92
N GLU A 350 -49.63 -30.53 -22.36
CA GLU A 350 -48.31 -30.07 -21.92
C GLU A 350 -47.43 -29.59 -23.08
N VAL A 351 -47.46 -30.30 -24.21
CA VAL A 351 -46.78 -29.90 -25.45
C VAL A 351 -47.35 -28.58 -25.98
N ALA A 352 -48.67 -28.44 -26.02
CA ALA A 352 -49.31 -27.21 -26.47
C ALA A 352 -48.99 -26.01 -25.55
N LEU A 353 -48.97 -26.21 -24.22
CA LEU A 353 -48.57 -25.17 -23.26
C LEU A 353 -47.11 -24.73 -23.45
N GLN A 354 -46.20 -25.67 -23.72
CA GLN A 354 -44.80 -25.36 -24.02
C GLN A 354 -44.65 -24.52 -25.28
N VAL A 355 -45.34 -24.88 -26.37
CA VAL A 355 -45.33 -24.10 -27.62
C VAL A 355 -45.87 -22.68 -27.40
N ARG A 356 -47.00 -22.53 -26.69
CA ARG A 356 -47.60 -21.20 -26.43
C ARG A 356 -46.74 -20.30 -25.56
N THR A 357 -46.10 -20.86 -24.54
CA THR A 357 -45.20 -20.11 -23.67
C THR A 357 -43.99 -19.61 -24.45
N LEU A 358 -43.47 -20.45 -25.36
CA LEU A 358 -42.35 -20.09 -26.22
C LEU A 358 -42.73 -19.00 -27.23
N ASP A 359 -43.91 -19.08 -27.86
CA ASP A 359 -44.37 -18.07 -28.80
C ASP A 359 -44.64 -16.70 -28.14
N ALA A 360 -45.13 -16.69 -26.89
CA ALA A 360 -45.29 -15.46 -26.12
C ALA A 360 -43.94 -14.78 -25.85
N ALA A 361 -42.94 -15.52 -25.37
CA ALA A 361 -41.60 -15.00 -25.13
C ALA A 361 -40.93 -14.51 -26.43
N ARG A 362 -41.17 -15.18 -27.57
CA ARG A 362 -40.71 -14.72 -28.89
C ARG A 362 -41.34 -13.38 -29.28
N ALA A 363 -42.64 -13.21 -29.05
CA ALA A 363 -43.34 -11.98 -29.38
C ALA A 363 -42.80 -10.77 -28.56
N GLU A 364 -42.48 -10.98 -27.28
CA GLU A 364 -41.83 -9.97 -26.43
C GLU A 364 -40.45 -9.58 -26.97
N VAL A 365 -39.62 -10.55 -27.36
CA VAL A 365 -38.31 -10.28 -27.98
C VAL A 365 -38.47 -9.46 -29.26
N VAL A 366 -39.38 -9.85 -30.16
CA VAL A 366 -39.63 -9.11 -31.41
C VAL A 366 -40.07 -7.66 -31.12
N GLN A 367 -40.96 -7.47 -30.14
CA GLN A 367 -41.44 -6.14 -29.76
C GLN A 367 -40.32 -5.28 -29.17
N ALA A 368 -39.49 -5.85 -28.29
CA ALA A 368 -38.38 -5.13 -27.68
C ALA A 368 -37.29 -4.79 -28.70
N LEU A 369 -36.98 -5.68 -29.65
CA LEU A 369 -36.05 -5.39 -30.76
C LEU A 369 -36.57 -4.25 -31.64
N ARG A 370 -37.87 -4.19 -31.95
CA ARG A 370 -38.47 -3.05 -32.68
C ARG A 370 -38.32 -1.72 -31.94
N ASN A 371 -38.35 -1.73 -30.60
CA ASN A 371 -38.09 -0.52 -29.81
C ASN A 371 -36.63 -0.07 -29.95
N VAL A 372 -35.68 -1.01 -29.96
CA VAL A 372 -34.25 -0.74 -30.13
C VAL A 372 -33.91 -0.18 -31.51
N GLU A 373 -34.61 -0.63 -32.55
CA GLU A 373 -34.45 -0.14 -33.92
C GLU A 373 -34.95 1.30 -34.14
N LYS A 374 -35.66 1.89 -33.18
CA LYS A 374 -36.11 3.29 -33.29
C LYS A 374 -34.92 4.26 -33.35
N ARG A 375 -35.17 5.43 -33.94
CA ARG A 375 -34.14 6.47 -34.14
C ARG A 375 -33.57 7.01 -32.82
N ALA A 376 -34.42 7.20 -31.81
CA ALA A 376 -34.06 7.71 -30.49
C ALA A 376 -34.23 6.61 -29.43
N VAL A 377 -33.33 5.64 -29.44
CA VAL A 377 -33.35 4.54 -28.49
C VAL A 377 -32.68 4.93 -27.16
N THR A 378 -33.28 4.56 -26.05
CA THR A 378 -32.75 4.82 -24.70
C THR A 378 -31.96 3.61 -24.17
N PRO A 379 -31.05 3.80 -23.19
CA PRO A 379 -30.37 2.68 -22.53
C PRO A 379 -31.36 1.65 -21.93
N GLU A 380 -32.49 2.12 -21.41
CA GLU A 380 -33.55 1.28 -20.85
C GLU A 380 -34.15 0.32 -21.88
N GLN A 381 -34.35 0.77 -23.12
CA GLN A 381 -34.88 -0.07 -24.20
C GLN A 381 -33.90 -1.18 -24.62
N PHE A 382 -32.59 -0.96 -24.51
CA PHE A 382 -31.60 -2.02 -24.69
C PHE A 382 -31.69 -3.06 -23.56
N GLU A 383 -31.86 -2.63 -22.30
CA GLU A 383 -32.02 -3.57 -21.18
C GLU A 383 -33.35 -4.33 -21.23
N GLU A 384 -34.42 -3.70 -21.71
CA GLU A 384 -35.71 -4.37 -21.97
C GLU A 384 -35.55 -5.50 -23.00
N ALA A 385 -34.91 -5.21 -24.14
CA ALA A 385 -34.64 -6.22 -25.16
C ALA A 385 -33.75 -7.35 -24.65
N LYS A 386 -32.68 -7.03 -23.90
CA LYS A 386 -31.82 -8.04 -23.27
C LYS A 386 -32.60 -8.92 -22.28
N THR A 387 -33.49 -8.33 -21.48
CA THR A 387 -34.33 -9.05 -20.53
C THR A 387 -35.29 -10.00 -21.25
N ALA A 388 -35.97 -9.52 -22.29
CA ALA A 388 -36.86 -10.36 -23.11
C ALA A 388 -36.10 -11.54 -23.73
N MET A 389 -34.87 -11.31 -24.21
CA MET A 389 -34.02 -12.38 -24.75
C MET A 389 -33.60 -13.41 -23.70
N VAL A 390 -33.28 -12.98 -22.48
CA VAL A 390 -32.99 -13.88 -21.36
C VAL A 390 -34.24 -14.71 -20.98
N VAL A 391 -35.43 -14.11 -21.00
CA VAL A 391 -36.69 -14.84 -20.77
C VAL A 391 -36.92 -15.89 -21.84
N LEU A 392 -36.69 -15.56 -23.12
CA LEU A 392 -36.79 -16.51 -24.23
C LEU A 392 -35.77 -17.66 -24.12
N GLU A 393 -34.52 -17.35 -23.74
CA GLU A 393 -33.45 -18.34 -23.53
C GLU A 393 -33.80 -19.31 -22.39
N LYS A 394 -34.23 -18.79 -21.23
CA LYS A 394 -34.69 -19.63 -20.11
C LYS A 394 -35.91 -20.47 -20.48
N THR A 395 -36.84 -19.91 -21.26
CA THR A 395 -38.01 -20.67 -21.73
C THR A 395 -37.58 -21.84 -22.61
N LEU A 396 -36.60 -21.65 -23.49
CA LEU A 396 -36.04 -22.71 -24.32
C LEU A 396 -35.39 -23.85 -23.52
N GLU A 397 -34.77 -23.57 -22.38
CA GLU A 397 -34.17 -24.58 -21.51
C GLU A 397 -35.22 -25.53 -20.89
N THR A 398 -36.44 -25.03 -20.64
CA THR A 398 -37.53 -25.81 -20.02
C THR A 398 -38.32 -26.69 -20.99
N VAL A 399 -38.09 -26.54 -22.30
CA VAL A 399 -38.88 -27.18 -23.35
C VAL A 399 -38.25 -28.51 -23.79
N HIS A 400 -39.08 -29.53 -24.03
CA HIS A 400 -38.61 -30.84 -24.50
C HIS A 400 -38.28 -30.80 -26.00
N VAL A 401 -37.07 -30.34 -26.33
CA VAL A 401 -36.60 -30.10 -27.71
C VAL A 401 -36.67 -31.33 -28.62
N LYS A 402 -36.61 -32.55 -28.06
CA LYS A 402 -36.71 -33.80 -28.83
C LYS A 402 -38.15 -34.14 -29.26
N ASN A 403 -39.15 -33.42 -28.78
CA ASN A 403 -40.53 -33.60 -29.20
C ASN A 403 -40.73 -32.95 -30.59
N PRO A 404 -41.10 -33.72 -31.64
CA PRO A 404 -41.26 -33.18 -32.99
C PRO A 404 -42.31 -32.07 -33.10
N ALA A 405 -43.30 -32.02 -32.20
CA ALA A 405 -44.30 -30.95 -32.19
C ALA A 405 -43.77 -29.59 -31.70
N ILE A 406 -42.65 -29.56 -30.98
CA ILE A 406 -42.07 -28.32 -30.41
C ILE A 406 -40.78 -27.89 -31.13
N SER A 407 -40.11 -28.85 -31.78
CA SER A 407 -38.85 -28.62 -32.47
C SER A 407 -38.86 -27.40 -33.43
N PRO A 408 -39.90 -27.16 -34.26
CA PRO A 408 -39.93 -25.99 -35.15
C PRO A 408 -39.90 -24.66 -34.38
N SER A 409 -40.78 -24.48 -33.39
CA SER A 409 -40.83 -23.26 -32.56
C SER A 409 -39.52 -23.05 -31.78
N ALA A 410 -38.88 -24.13 -31.32
CA ALA A 410 -37.59 -24.07 -30.65
C ALA A 410 -36.44 -23.63 -31.58
N VAL A 411 -36.45 -24.07 -32.84
CA VAL A 411 -35.48 -23.63 -33.86
C VAL A 411 -35.67 -22.15 -34.19
N GLU A 412 -36.91 -21.71 -34.41
CA GLU A 412 -37.21 -20.30 -34.69
C GLU A 412 -36.83 -19.38 -33.53
N ALA A 413 -37.08 -19.80 -32.28
CA ALA A 413 -36.66 -19.06 -31.09
C ALA A 413 -35.13 -18.94 -30.96
N ARG A 414 -34.39 -20.02 -31.24
CA ARG A 414 -32.91 -19.99 -31.27
C ARG A 414 -32.37 -19.06 -32.36
N GLN A 415 -33.00 -19.08 -33.53
CA GLN A 415 -32.65 -18.19 -34.62
C GLN A 415 -32.91 -16.73 -34.23
N LEU A 416 -34.08 -16.43 -33.66
CA LEU A 416 -34.42 -15.11 -33.15
C LEU A 416 -33.44 -14.62 -32.07
N LEU A 417 -32.95 -15.50 -31.19
CA LEU A 417 -31.93 -15.13 -30.21
C LEU A 417 -30.60 -14.75 -30.86
N ARG A 418 -30.17 -15.45 -31.91
CA ARG A 418 -28.95 -15.12 -32.65
C ARG A 418 -29.10 -13.80 -33.38
N ASP A 419 -30.18 -13.64 -34.14
CA ASP A 419 -30.44 -12.43 -34.92
C ASP A 419 -30.65 -11.22 -34.00
N GLY A 420 -31.38 -11.39 -32.89
CA GLY A 420 -31.59 -10.35 -31.88
C GLY A 420 -30.29 -9.89 -31.24
N ARG A 421 -29.34 -10.79 -30.94
CA ARG A 421 -28.03 -10.44 -30.37
C ARG A 421 -27.22 -9.62 -31.38
N ALA A 422 -27.23 -10.02 -32.64
CA ALA A 422 -26.57 -9.29 -33.71
C ALA A 422 -27.18 -7.90 -33.95
N THR A 423 -28.52 -7.79 -33.98
CA THR A 423 -29.23 -6.51 -34.10
C THR A 423 -28.92 -5.58 -32.92
N MET A 424 -28.95 -6.10 -31.70
CA MET A 424 -28.61 -5.35 -30.48
C MET A 424 -27.19 -4.80 -30.53
N GLU A 425 -26.21 -5.63 -30.89
CA GLU A 425 -24.81 -5.22 -30.99
C GLU A 425 -24.61 -4.15 -32.06
N ARG A 426 -25.15 -4.36 -33.25
CA ARG A 426 -25.09 -3.39 -34.35
C ARG A 426 -25.73 -2.06 -33.95
N ARG A 427 -26.93 -2.10 -33.38
CA ARG A 427 -27.65 -0.88 -33.04
C ARG A 427 -27.00 -0.13 -31.88
N ARG A 428 -26.47 -0.86 -30.90
CA ARG A 428 -25.70 -0.25 -29.80
C ARG A 428 -24.49 0.50 -30.35
N TYR A 429 -23.75 -0.12 -31.26
CA TYR A 429 -22.63 0.50 -31.95
C TYR A 429 -23.02 1.78 -32.69
N GLU A 430 -24.10 1.77 -33.47
CA GLU A 430 -24.59 2.96 -34.20
C GLU A 430 -24.98 4.12 -33.28
N VAL A 431 -25.63 3.81 -32.14
CA VAL A 431 -26.05 4.80 -31.13
C VAL A 431 -24.85 5.40 -30.43
N ASP A 432 -23.93 4.56 -29.95
CA ASP A 432 -22.73 5.00 -29.26
C ASP A 432 -21.85 5.85 -30.20
N LEU A 433 -21.75 5.48 -31.49
CA LEU A 433 -21.07 6.27 -32.52
C LEU A 433 -21.71 7.65 -32.72
N THR A 434 -23.05 7.71 -32.77
CA THR A 434 -23.78 8.97 -32.94
C THR A 434 -23.61 9.88 -31.72
N GLN A 435 -23.74 9.35 -30.51
CA GLN A 435 -23.49 10.08 -29.27
C GLN A 435 -22.06 10.60 -29.20
N GLN A 436 -21.10 9.78 -29.62
CA GLN A 436 -19.70 10.17 -29.66
C GLN A 436 -19.47 11.33 -30.64
N ARG A 437 -20.06 11.31 -31.85
CA ARG A 437 -20.01 12.46 -32.79
C ARG A 437 -20.61 13.72 -32.17
N MET A 438 -21.77 13.64 -31.52
CA MET A 438 -22.40 14.79 -30.86
C MET A 438 -21.50 15.40 -29.78
N LYS A 439 -20.85 14.58 -28.93
CA LYS A 439 -19.93 15.06 -27.90
C LYS A 439 -18.71 15.77 -28.50
N VAL A 440 -18.15 15.22 -29.58
CA VAL A 440 -17.04 15.87 -30.29
C VAL A 440 -17.49 17.21 -30.89
N ASP A 441 -18.65 17.26 -31.53
CA ASP A 441 -19.18 18.50 -32.11
C ASP A 441 -19.49 19.57 -31.06
N GLU A 442 -20.01 19.19 -29.89
CA GLU A 442 -20.20 20.09 -28.77
C GLU A 442 -18.87 20.65 -28.24
N ALA A 443 -17.87 19.80 -28.03
CA ALA A 443 -16.53 20.21 -27.63
C ALA A 443 -15.89 21.16 -28.66
N ARG A 444 -16.03 20.86 -29.95
CA ARG A 444 -15.57 21.72 -31.06
C ARG A 444 -16.25 23.08 -31.03
N LYS A 445 -17.57 23.13 -30.86
CA LYS A 445 -18.36 24.36 -30.81
C LYS A 445 -17.94 25.23 -29.62
N ASN A 446 -17.76 24.63 -28.44
CA ASN A 446 -17.32 25.33 -27.23
C ASN A 446 -15.91 25.90 -27.40
N ALA A 447 -14.96 25.10 -27.89
CA ALA A 447 -13.60 25.56 -28.17
C ALA A 447 -13.58 26.69 -29.22
N ALA A 448 -14.33 26.56 -30.31
CA ALA A 448 -14.41 27.58 -31.35
C ALA A 448 -14.99 28.91 -30.81
N ALA A 449 -16.00 28.85 -29.93
CA ALA A 449 -16.59 30.02 -29.29
C ALA A 449 -15.55 30.75 -28.41
N LEU A 450 -14.83 30.03 -27.57
CA LEU A 450 -13.78 30.59 -26.71
C LEU A 450 -12.63 31.18 -27.53
N VAL A 451 -12.18 30.48 -28.57
CA VAL A 451 -11.14 31.00 -29.49
C VAL A 451 -11.60 32.27 -30.21
N THR A 452 -12.89 32.35 -30.57
CA THR A 452 -13.46 33.57 -31.17
C THR A 452 -13.51 34.72 -30.17
N GLN A 453 -13.80 34.46 -28.90
CA GLN A 453 -13.86 35.46 -27.84
C GLN A 453 -12.48 36.10 -27.59
N ILE A 454 -11.43 35.29 -27.44
CA ILE A 454 -10.06 35.79 -27.19
C ILE A 454 -9.48 36.60 -28.37
N GLN A 455 -10.05 36.46 -29.56
CA GLN A 455 -9.65 37.24 -30.74
C GLN A 455 -10.23 38.66 -30.75
N LYS A 456 -11.39 38.88 -30.13
CA LYS A 456 -12.10 40.17 -30.15
C LYS A 456 -11.70 41.09 -29.00
N GLU A 457 -11.47 40.53 -27.82
CA GLU A 457 -11.20 41.29 -26.60
C GLU A 457 -9.69 41.36 -26.31
N SER A 458 -9.29 42.09 -25.26
CA SER A 458 -7.95 41.95 -24.66
C SER A 458 -8.04 40.84 -23.61
N PRO A 459 -7.85 39.56 -23.99
CA PRO A 459 -8.15 38.46 -23.09
C PRO A 459 -7.17 38.46 -21.93
N THR A 460 -7.69 38.12 -20.76
CA THR A 460 -6.87 37.82 -19.59
C THR A 460 -6.08 36.51 -19.82
N PRO A 461 -4.96 36.30 -19.09
CA PRO A 461 -4.24 35.03 -19.14
C PRO A 461 -5.13 33.82 -18.83
N ALA A 462 -6.12 33.98 -17.96
CA ALA A 462 -7.10 32.94 -17.62
C ALA A 462 -7.98 32.55 -18.82
N GLN A 463 -8.49 33.53 -19.58
CA GLN A 463 -9.31 33.27 -20.78
C GLN A 463 -8.51 32.57 -21.89
N LEU A 464 -7.22 32.90 -22.05
CA LEU A 464 -6.33 32.18 -22.98
C LEU A 464 -6.12 30.73 -22.56
N GLN A 465 -5.93 30.49 -21.27
CA GLN A 465 -5.78 29.15 -20.72
C GLN A 465 -7.08 28.33 -20.84
N GLU A 466 -8.24 28.95 -20.63
CA GLU A 466 -9.54 28.33 -20.81
C GLU A 466 -9.77 27.89 -22.26
N ALA A 467 -9.43 28.74 -23.23
CA ALA A 467 -9.48 28.38 -24.64
C ALA A 467 -8.55 27.20 -24.99
N ASP A 468 -7.32 27.17 -24.46
CA ASP A 468 -6.39 26.03 -24.64
C ASP A 468 -6.95 24.74 -24.04
N ASN A 469 -7.52 24.81 -22.85
CA ASN A 469 -8.12 23.66 -22.18
C ASN A 469 -9.33 23.14 -22.96
N ALA A 470 -10.15 24.02 -23.53
CA ALA A 470 -11.27 23.63 -24.38
C ALA A 470 -10.80 22.95 -25.68
N VAL A 471 -9.72 23.43 -26.31
CA VAL A 471 -9.12 22.76 -27.48
C VAL A 471 -8.57 21.38 -27.10
N LYS A 472 -7.89 21.24 -25.96
CA LYS A 472 -7.42 19.94 -25.45
C LYS A 472 -8.56 18.97 -25.13
N GLN A 473 -9.70 19.48 -24.66
CA GLN A 473 -10.88 18.66 -24.38
C GLN A 473 -11.42 17.98 -25.65
N ILE A 474 -11.28 18.60 -26.83
CA ILE A 474 -11.60 17.94 -28.11
C ILE A 474 -10.78 16.66 -28.27
N GLY A 475 -9.47 16.71 -27.95
CA GLY A 475 -8.57 15.55 -27.99
C GLY A 475 -9.03 14.43 -27.06
N VAL A 476 -9.36 14.76 -25.81
CA VAL A 476 -9.87 13.81 -24.81
C VAL A 476 -11.16 13.13 -25.29
N VAL A 477 -12.10 13.91 -25.85
CA VAL A 477 -13.33 13.34 -26.39
C VAL A 477 -13.03 12.45 -27.60
N LEU A 478 -12.15 12.86 -28.52
CA LEU A 478 -11.76 12.02 -29.66
C LEU A 478 -11.09 10.70 -29.24
N GLU A 479 -10.27 10.70 -28.19
CA GLU A 479 -9.62 9.49 -27.67
C GLU A 479 -10.65 8.48 -27.12
N ALA A 480 -11.70 8.94 -26.45
CA ALA A 480 -12.81 8.07 -26.05
C ALA A 480 -13.49 7.37 -27.25
N GLY A 481 -13.42 7.98 -28.43
CA GLY A 481 -13.93 7.44 -29.70
C GLY A 481 -12.92 6.59 -30.50
N ALA A 482 -11.72 6.31 -29.98
CA ALA A 482 -10.65 5.64 -30.74
C ALA A 482 -11.05 4.26 -31.28
N ALA A 483 -11.94 3.53 -30.59
CA ALA A 483 -12.44 2.25 -31.05
C ALA A 483 -13.26 2.35 -32.35
N PHE A 484 -13.96 3.47 -32.57
CA PHE A 484 -14.75 3.71 -33.77
C PHE A 484 -13.87 3.99 -34.99
N VAL A 485 -12.69 4.58 -34.81
CA VAL A 485 -11.75 4.87 -35.91
C VAL A 485 -11.33 3.60 -36.66
N LYS A 486 -11.20 2.46 -35.95
CA LYS A 486 -10.83 1.18 -36.57
C LYS A 486 -11.99 0.50 -37.28
N LYS A 487 -13.23 0.78 -36.87
CA LYS A 487 -14.43 0.07 -37.29
C LYS A 487 -15.28 0.84 -38.31
N ASP A 488 -15.17 2.17 -38.34
CA ASP A 488 -15.94 3.06 -39.20
C ASP A 488 -15.03 4.06 -39.91
N ARG A 489 -14.95 3.93 -41.23
CA ARG A 489 -14.09 4.77 -42.09
C ARG A 489 -14.52 6.24 -42.05
N ASP A 490 -15.81 6.53 -41.99
CA ASP A 490 -16.32 7.90 -41.99
C ASP A 490 -15.98 8.61 -40.68
N TYR A 491 -16.06 7.89 -39.56
CA TYR A 491 -15.61 8.41 -38.26
C TYR A 491 -14.09 8.60 -38.22
N ALA A 492 -13.31 7.73 -38.87
CA ALA A 492 -11.87 7.92 -38.99
C ALA A 492 -11.52 9.22 -39.75
N ILE A 493 -12.22 9.49 -40.86
CA ILE A 493 -12.08 10.75 -41.62
C ILE A 493 -12.50 11.94 -40.75
N TYR A 494 -13.67 11.86 -40.12
CA TYR A 494 -14.17 12.90 -39.21
C TYR A 494 -13.21 13.21 -38.04
N ALA A 495 -12.62 12.17 -37.43
CA ALA A 495 -11.64 12.33 -36.36
C ALA A 495 -10.35 13.00 -36.87
N LYS A 496 -9.90 12.68 -38.08
CA LYS A 496 -8.76 13.33 -38.73
C LYS A 496 -9.04 14.82 -38.97
N GLU A 497 -10.17 15.14 -39.61
CA GLU A 497 -10.59 16.52 -39.85
C GLU A 497 -10.73 17.30 -38.53
N THR A 498 -11.25 16.67 -37.48
CA THR A 498 -11.36 17.30 -36.16
C THR A 498 -9.99 17.59 -35.55
N LYS A 499 -9.00 16.70 -35.71
CA LYS A 499 -7.62 16.95 -35.26
C LYS A 499 -6.96 18.11 -36.03
N GLU A 500 -7.20 18.21 -37.33
CA GLU A 500 -6.75 19.33 -38.15
C GLU A 500 -7.36 20.65 -37.64
N ARG A 501 -8.68 20.67 -37.37
CA ARG A 501 -9.35 21.84 -36.77
C ARG A 501 -8.85 22.17 -35.37
N MET A 502 -8.55 21.17 -34.56
CA MET A 502 -7.94 21.37 -33.23
C MET A 502 -6.58 22.07 -33.34
N ALA A 503 -5.73 21.64 -34.29
CA ALA A 503 -4.45 22.28 -34.56
C ALA A 503 -4.63 23.74 -35.05
N GLU A 504 -5.57 23.99 -35.98
CA GLU A 504 -5.90 25.35 -36.42
C GLU A 504 -6.33 26.27 -35.26
N LEU A 505 -7.15 25.76 -34.34
CA LEU A 505 -7.58 26.51 -33.15
C LEU A 505 -6.41 26.78 -32.20
N ALA A 506 -5.55 25.78 -31.94
CA ALA A 506 -4.35 25.94 -31.12
C ALA A 506 -3.39 26.99 -31.72
N ASP A 507 -3.19 26.97 -33.03
CA ASP A 507 -2.37 27.94 -33.74
C ASP A 507 -2.94 29.37 -33.62
N ARG A 508 -4.27 29.53 -33.68
CA ARG A 508 -4.93 30.83 -33.47
C ARG A 508 -4.71 31.35 -32.05
N ILE A 509 -4.79 30.49 -31.03
CA ILE A 509 -4.50 30.87 -29.64
C ILE A 509 -3.04 31.30 -29.51
N ASN A 510 -2.10 30.52 -30.05
CA ASN A 510 -0.67 30.82 -30.00
C ASN A 510 -0.33 32.14 -30.70
N ARG A 511 -0.88 32.38 -31.90
CA ARG A 511 -0.73 33.68 -32.58
C ARG A 511 -1.27 34.82 -31.73
N ARG A 512 -2.41 34.65 -31.07
CA ARG A 512 -2.97 35.70 -30.18
C ARG A 512 -2.07 35.97 -28.97
N LYS A 513 -1.52 34.93 -28.34
CA LYS A 513 -0.52 35.05 -27.25
C LYS A 513 0.71 35.84 -27.67
N ILE A 514 1.24 35.54 -28.87
CA ILE A 514 2.38 36.26 -29.46
C ILE A 514 2.05 37.74 -29.63
N VAL A 515 0.90 38.06 -30.24
CA VAL A 515 0.46 39.45 -30.47
C VAL A 515 0.31 40.23 -29.17
N LEU A 516 -0.23 39.61 -28.11
CA LEU A 516 -0.39 40.25 -26.80
C LEU A 516 0.97 40.46 -26.12
N SER A 517 1.86 39.47 -26.16
CA SER A 517 3.22 39.59 -25.64
C SER A 517 3.99 40.68 -26.39
N ALA A 518 3.83 40.77 -27.71
CA ALA A 518 4.41 41.82 -28.55
C ALA A 518 3.85 43.21 -28.24
N ALA A 519 2.56 43.32 -27.91
CA ALA A 519 1.97 44.59 -27.48
C ALA A 519 2.54 45.04 -26.13
N ASP A 520 2.59 44.14 -25.15
CA ASP A 520 3.15 44.42 -23.83
C ASP A 520 4.64 44.76 -23.90
N ALA A 521 5.43 43.99 -24.66
CA ALA A 521 6.86 44.23 -24.81
C ALA A 521 7.15 45.58 -25.50
N ARG A 522 6.32 46.03 -26.45
CA ARG A 522 6.41 47.39 -27.02
C ARG A 522 6.17 48.47 -25.97
N ALA A 523 5.15 48.30 -25.13
CA ALA A 523 4.85 49.25 -24.07
C ALA A 523 6.01 49.33 -23.07
N GLN A 524 6.53 48.18 -22.62
CA GLN A 524 7.67 48.11 -21.70
C GLN A 524 8.94 48.71 -22.30
N LEU A 525 9.25 48.42 -23.57
CA LEU A 525 10.40 49.01 -24.26
C LEU A 525 10.31 50.54 -24.30
N SER A 526 9.14 51.06 -24.67
CA SER A 526 8.89 52.52 -24.70
C SER A 526 9.10 53.14 -23.32
N THR A 527 8.54 52.54 -22.26
CA THR A 527 8.70 53.01 -20.88
C THR A 527 10.16 52.98 -20.44
N ARG A 528 10.90 51.89 -20.71
CA ARG A 528 12.31 51.77 -20.33
C ARG A 528 13.20 52.78 -21.07
N LEU A 529 12.96 53.00 -22.36
CA LEU A 529 13.65 54.03 -23.13
C LEU A 529 13.39 55.43 -22.58
N ALA A 530 12.13 55.74 -22.22
CA ALA A 530 11.76 57.03 -21.62
C ALA A 530 12.44 57.24 -20.25
N LEU A 531 12.40 56.24 -19.36
CA LEU A 531 13.07 56.31 -18.05
C LEU A 531 14.59 56.43 -18.18
N THR A 532 15.19 55.74 -19.17
CA THR A 532 16.64 55.83 -19.41
C THR A 532 17.02 57.21 -19.94
N LYS A 533 16.21 57.81 -20.82
CA LYS A 533 16.37 59.20 -21.27
C LYS A 533 16.36 60.17 -20.08
N GLU A 534 15.40 60.03 -19.17
CA GLU A 534 15.30 60.88 -17.98
C GLU A 534 16.54 60.76 -17.07
N LYS A 535 16.97 59.53 -16.75
CA LYS A 535 18.19 59.26 -15.98
C LYS A 535 19.44 59.86 -16.66
N LEU A 536 19.48 59.80 -17.99
CA LEU A 536 20.59 60.34 -18.77
C LEU A 536 20.63 61.87 -18.76
N GLU A 537 19.48 62.55 -18.81
CA GLU A 537 19.43 64.01 -18.64
C GLU A 537 19.90 64.43 -17.24
N ALA A 538 19.56 63.68 -16.20
CA ALA A 538 20.11 63.89 -14.86
C ALA A 538 21.64 63.73 -14.85
N ALA A 539 22.20 62.74 -15.54
CA ALA A 539 23.65 62.53 -15.65
C ALA A 539 24.37 63.63 -16.46
N LYS A 540 23.68 64.33 -17.36
CA LYS A 540 24.24 65.48 -18.11
C LYS A 540 24.28 66.77 -17.29
N SER A 541 23.45 66.87 -16.25
CA SER A 541 23.38 68.02 -15.34
C SER A 541 24.76 68.50 -14.91
N ILE A 542 24.92 69.82 -14.76
CA ILE A 542 26.17 70.41 -14.25
C ILE A 542 26.51 69.92 -12.83
N SER A 543 25.49 69.59 -12.03
CA SER A 543 25.62 69.05 -10.68
C SER A 543 25.61 67.52 -10.63
N ALA A 544 25.72 66.84 -11.78
CA ALA A 544 25.69 65.38 -11.85
C ALA A 544 26.83 64.77 -11.03
N THR A 545 26.49 63.73 -10.29
CA THR A 545 27.40 62.91 -9.50
C THR A 545 27.78 61.64 -10.25
N ASP A 546 28.76 60.90 -9.73
CA ASP A 546 29.12 59.58 -10.28
C ASP A 546 27.97 58.58 -10.16
N GLY A 547 27.13 58.72 -9.12
CA GLY A 547 25.92 57.91 -8.94
C GLY A 547 24.86 58.16 -10.02
N ASP A 548 24.72 59.40 -10.51
CA ASP A 548 23.79 59.72 -11.61
C ASP A 548 24.26 59.07 -12.92
N VAL A 549 25.56 59.14 -13.19
CA VAL A 549 26.19 58.50 -14.36
C VAL A 549 26.09 56.97 -14.29
N GLU A 550 26.31 56.37 -13.12
CA GLU A 550 26.14 54.93 -12.92
C GLU A 550 24.67 54.51 -13.10
N THR A 551 23.73 55.29 -12.58
CA THR A 551 22.29 55.04 -12.71
C THR A 551 21.83 55.12 -14.16
N ALA A 552 22.33 56.10 -14.93
CA ALA A 552 22.09 56.19 -16.37
C ALA A 552 22.73 55.00 -17.11
N SER A 553 23.94 54.58 -16.73
CA SER A 553 24.61 53.41 -17.31
C SER A 553 23.79 52.13 -17.11
N LYS A 554 23.28 51.88 -15.90
CA LYS A 554 22.41 50.74 -15.62
C LYS A 554 21.13 50.78 -16.46
N GLY A 555 20.52 51.95 -16.65
CA GLY A 555 19.35 52.10 -17.51
C GLY A 555 19.61 51.71 -18.97
N VAL A 556 20.76 52.11 -19.52
CA VAL A 556 21.19 51.72 -20.87
C VAL A 556 21.39 50.20 -20.97
N ASP A 557 22.01 49.57 -19.97
CA ASP A 557 22.21 48.11 -19.93
C ASP A 557 20.87 47.35 -19.80
N GLU A 558 19.94 47.84 -18.97
CA GLU A 558 18.59 47.27 -18.79
C GLU A 558 17.75 47.28 -20.08
N VAL A 559 17.95 48.27 -20.95
CA VAL A 559 17.32 48.32 -22.28
C VAL A 559 17.95 47.28 -23.22
N MET A 560 19.27 47.10 -23.19
CA MET A 560 19.93 46.06 -23.99
C MET A 560 19.46 44.66 -23.58
N GLN A 561 19.47 44.37 -22.28
CA GLN A 561 18.96 43.10 -21.74
C GLN A 561 17.49 42.86 -22.11
N PHE A 562 16.69 43.93 -22.22
CA PHE A 562 15.31 43.81 -22.68
C PHE A 562 15.19 43.32 -24.12
N PHE A 563 16.06 43.78 -25.03
CA PHE A 563 16.10 43.26 -26.41
C PHE A 563 16.49 41.78 -26.43
N GLU A 564 17.51 41.40 -25.67
CA GLU A 564 17.97 40.00 -25.59
C GLU A 564 16.88 39.06 -25.07
N ALA A 565 16.20 39.46 -23.99
CA ALA A 565 15.12 38.68 -23.39
C ALA A 565 13.92 38.47 -24.33
N ASN A 566 13.70 39.39 -25.27
CA ASN A 566 12.58 39.38 -26.21
C ASN A 566 12.99 39.04 -27.65
N ALA A 567 14.21 38.55 -27.88
CA ALA A 567 14.71 38.26 -29.24
C ALA A 567 13.87 37.21 -29.99
N ALA A 568 13.28 36.24 -29.27
CA ALA A 568 12.37 35.27 -29.88
C ALA A 568 11.10 35.92 -30.44
N LEU A 569 10.61 36.97 -29.79
CA LEU A 569 9.41 37.69 -30.19
C LEU A 569 9.63 38.48 -31.49
N GLU A 570 10.85 38.94 -31.76
CA GLU A 570 11.22 39.57 -33.03
C GLU A 570 11.06 38.62 -34.23
N ARG A 571 11.28 37.31 -34.02
CA ARG A 571 11.07 36.31 -35.07
C ARG A 571 9.60 35.95 -35.25
N GLN A 572 8.79 36.17 -34.22
CA GLN A 572 7.40 35.73 -34.15
C GLN A 572 6.39 36.83 -34.52
N ASP A 573 6.72 38.10 -34.25
CA ASP A 573 5.88 39.26 -34.53
C ASP A 573 6.67 40.36 -35.25
N ALA A 574 6.35 40.58 -36.52
CA ALA A 574 7.02 41.61 -37.34
C ALA A 574 6.80 43.04 -36.81
N GLY A 575 5.66 43.29 -36.14
CA GLY A 575 5.36 44.58 -35.54
C GLY A 575 6.26 44.88 -34.34
N TYR A 576 6.54 43.89 -33.50
CA TYR A 576 7.53 43.97 -32.44
C TYR A 576 8.94 44.13 -33.02
N ALA A 577 9.32 43.33 -34.03
CA ALA A 577 10.64 43.41 -34.66
C ALA A 577 10.97 44.83 -35.14
N ALA A 578 10.05 45.48 -35.88
CA ALA A 578 10.21 46.85 -36.33
C ALA A 578 10.28 47.88 -35.17
N ASN A 579 9.61 47.62 -34.05
CA ASN A 579 9.73 48.47 -32.85
C ASN A 579 11.04 48.24 -32.11
N ALA A 580 11.51 47.00 -32.01
CA ALA A 580 12.78 46.66 -31.40
C ALA A 580 13.94 47.28 -32.20
N GLU A 581 13.90 47.23 -33.52
CA GLU A 581 14.88 47.88 -34.39
C GLU A 581 14.94 49.40 -34.17
N ARG A 582 13.78 50.07 -34.15
CA ARG A 582 13.71 51.50 -33.81
C ARG A 582 14.22 51.77 -32.39
N GLY A 583 13.87 50.92 -31.44
CA GLY A 583 14.35 50.99 -30.07
C GLY A 583 15.87 50.84 -29.97
N ARG A 584 16.50 49.94 -30.76
CA ARG A 584 17.96 49.79 -30.82
C ARG A 584 18.64 51.04 -31.37
N ALA A 585 18.06 51.66 -32.40
CA ALA A 585 18.55 52.91 -32.93
C ALA A 585 18.45 54.05 -31.90
N GLU A 586 17.38 54.09 -31.09
CA GLU A 586 17.30 55.02 -29.97
C GLU A 586 18.29 54.69 -28.85
N TRP A 587 18.44 53.41 -28.50
CA TRP A 587 19.39 52.94 -27.50
C TRP A 587 20.83 53.32 -27.85
N LEU A 588 21.25 53.16 -29.11
CA LEU A 588 22.57 53.60 -29.58
C LEU A 588 22.82 55.10 -29.32
N LYS A 589 21.82 55.95 -29.56
CA LYS A 589 21.89 57.38 -29.23
C LYS A 589 22.03 57.63 -27.72
N LEU A 590 21.41 56.80 -26.89
CA LEU A 590 21.56 56.86 -25.43
C LEU A 590 22.95 56.43 -24.98
N VAL A 591 23.55 55.42 -25.62
CA VAL A 591 24.93 54.98 -25.36
C VAL A 591 25.91 56.12 -25.67
N GLU A 592 25.83 56.72 -26.86
CA GLU A 592 26.69 57.84 -27.26
C GLU A 592 26.55 59.03 -26.30
N ALA A 593 25.31 59.38 -25.93
CA ALA A 593 25.06 60.47 -25.00
C ALA A 593 25.50 60.14 -23.56
N LEU A 594 25.48 58.88 -23.15
CA LEU A 594 26.04 58.42 -21.87
C LEU A 594 27.56 58.51 -21.86
N GLU A 595 28.24 58.12 -22.94
CA GLU A 595 29.70 58.29 -23.07
C GLU A 595 30.09 59.76 -22.96
N PHE A 596 29.35 60.65 -23.63
CA PHE A 596 29.54 62.09 -23.48
C PHE A 596 29.32 62.56 -22.03
N ALA A 597 28.25 62.10 -21.37
CA ALA A 597 28.00 62.44 -19.95
C ALA A 597 29.12 61.95 -19.02
N LYS A 598 29.66 60.75 -19.24
CA LYS A 598 30.82 60.19 -18.52
C LYS A 598 32.06 61.08 -18.69
N GLN A 599 32.35 61.49 -19.92
CA GLN A 599 33.47 62.40 -20.21
C GLN A 599 33.26 63.79 -19.59
N ALA A 600 32.06 64.35 -19.68
CA ALA A 600 31.70 65.62 -19.06
C ALA A 600 31.84 65.58 -17.54
N ARG A 601 31.39 64.50 -16.89
CA ARG A 601 31.56 64.27 -15.44
C ARG A 601 33.04 64.20 -15.07
N THR A 602 33.82 63.40 -15.79
CA THR A 602 35.27 63.24 -15.57
C THR A 602 35.99 64.58 -15.72
N LEU A 603 35.63 65.39 -16.73
CA LEU A 603 36.17 66.74 -16.90
C LEU A 603 35.86 67.60 -15.67
N ARG A 604 34.61 67.63 -15.18
CA ARG A 604 34.22 68.42 -14.00
C ARG A 604 34.98 67.99 -12.74
N GLN A 605 35.25 66.69 -12.58
CA GLN A 605 36.08 66.15 -11.48
C GLN A 605 37.52 66.65 -11.57
N LEU A 606 38.14 66.47 -12.73
CA LEU A 606 39.54 66.80 -12.95
C LEU A 606 39.78 68.32 -12.95
N THR A 607 38.76 69.12 -13.24
CA THR A 607 38.85 70.58 -13.28
C THR A 607 38.24 71.24 -12.04
N GLY A 608 36.94 71.52 -12.04
CA GLY A 608 36.28 72.32 -10.99
C GLY A 608 36.40 71.74 -9.58
N GLU A 609 36.22 70.42 -9.43
CA GLU A 609 36.38 69.76 -8.13
C GLU A 609 37.85 69.72 -7.70
N ALA A 610 38.78 69.44 -8.62
CA ALA A 610 40.21 69.48 -8.34
C ALA A 610 40.70 70.87 -7.96
N LEU A 611 40.23 71.93 -8.64
CA LEU A 611 40.49 73.34 -8.31
C LEU A 611 39.97 73.68 -6.92
N THR A 612 38.73 73.28 -6.61
CA THR A 612 38.14 73.47 -5.28
C THR A 612 38.94 72.73 -4.20
N ALA A 613 39.33 71.49 -4.46
CA ALA A 613 40.13 70.68 -3.55
C ALA A 613 41.54 71.25 -3.36
N ALA A 614 42.16 71.75 -4.43
CA ALA A 614 43.46 72.42 -4.37
C ALA A 614 43.38 73.74 -3.62
N GLY A 615 42.33 74.55 -3.82
CA GLY A 615 42.09 75.77 -3.05
C GLY A 615 41.94 75.50 -1.56
N LYS A 616 41.20 74.44 -1.17
CA LYS A 616 41.12 73.97 0.22
C LYS A 616 42.48 73.54 0.77
N ALA A 617 43.24 72.75 0.01
CA ALA A 617 44.58 72.31 0.41
C ALA A 617 45.54 73.50 0.57
N PHE A 618 45.47 74.48 -0.33
CA PHE A 618 46.23 75.72 -0.28
C PHE A 618 45.92 76.55 0.98
N ALA A 619 44.63 76.74 1.29
CA ALA A 619 44.19 77.44 2.50
C ALA A 619 44.62 76.70 3.80
N LEU A 620 44.52 75.37 3.81
CA LEU A 620 44.99 74.54 4.92
C LEU A 620 46.52 74.60 5.08
N ALA A 621 47.26 74.65 3.97
CA ALA A 621 48.71 74.82 4.00
C ALA A 621 49.11 76.18 4.58
N GLY A 622 48.40 77.25 4.20
CA GLY A 622 48.64 78.60 4.72
C GLY A 622 48.43 78.73 6.24
N SER A 623 47.56 77.90 6.81
CA SER A 623 47.24 77.88 8.26
C SER A 623 47.98 76.81 9.06
N SER A 624 48.70 75.88 8.40
CA SER A 624 49.44 74.82 9.08
C SER A 624 50.70 75.34 9.75
N LYS A 625 50.83 75.09 11.06
CA LYS A 625 52.06 75.33 11.84
C LYS A 625 53.12 74.24 11.65
N ASP A 626 52.71 73.05 11.22
CA ASP A 626 53.62 71.95 10.89
C ASP A 626 54.15 72.13 9.47
N LEU A 627 55.47 72.30 9.34
CA LEU A 627 56.14 72.55 8.07
C LEU A 627 56.13 71.33 7.14
N ARG A 628 56.17 70.10 7.66
CA ARG A 628 56.09 68.89 6.82
C ARG A 628 54.70 68.79 6.19
N LYS A 629 53.67 68.90 7.03
CA LYS A 629 52.27 68.92 6.58
C LYS A 629 52.00 70.08 5.62
N ARG A 630 52.60 71.25 5.87
CA ARG A 630 52.49 72.42 4.99
C ARG A 630 53.09 72.17 3.60
N LYS A 631 54.30 71.59 3.54
CA LYS A 631 54.95 71.19 2.28
C LYS A 631 54.12 70.16 1.52
N GLU A 632 53.62 69.14 2.21
CA GLU A 632 52.76 68.10 1.60
C GLU A 632 51.46 68.68 1.04
N LEU A 633 50.79 69.58 1.79
CA LEU A 633 49.56 70.21 1.33
C LEU A 633 49.79 71.13 0.11
N TYR A 634 50.88 71.91 0.08
CA TYR A 634 51.24 72.69 -1.11
C TYR A 634 51.60 71.81 -2.29
N ALA A 635 52.34 70.71 -2.08
CA ALA A 635 52.68 69.76 -3.14
C ALA A 635 51.41 69.09 -3.71
N SER A 636 50.49 68.64 -2.85
CA SER A 636 49.21 68.06 -3.26
C SER A 636 48.32 69.06 -3.99
N ALA A 637 48.30 70.32 -3.56
CA ALA A 637 47.58 71.39 -4.25
C ALA A 637 48.18 71.64 -5.64
N ALA A 638 49.51 71.77 -5.74
CA ALA A 638 50.21 71.99 -7.00
C ALA A 638 50.00 70.83 -8.00
N GLU A 639 50.05 69.58 -7.53
CA GLU A 639 49.79 68.40 -8.34
C GLU A 639 48.36 68.40 -8.90
N LYS A 640 47.35 68.67 -8.06
CA LYS A 640 45.94 68.75 -8.48
C LYS A 640 45.69 69.87 -9.48
N LEU A 641 46.31 71.03 -9.29
CA LEU A 641 46.17 72.16 -10.21
C LEU A 641 46.84 71.89 -11.55
N ARG A 642 48.00 71.22 -11.53
CA ARG A 642 48.68 70.79 -12.75
C ARG A 642 47.86 69.74 -13.50
N ALA A 643 47.33 68.75 -12.80
CA ALA A 643 46.42 67.78 -13.39
C ALA A 643 45.16 68.45 -13.95
N CYS A 644 44.57 69.42 -13.23
CA CYS A 644 43.44 70.22 -13.73
C CYS A 644 43.74 70.89 -15.06
N GLN A 645 44.93 71.47 -15.21
CA GLN A 645 45.35 72.12 -16.44
C GLN A 645 45.66 71.11 -17.55
N ASP A 646 46.57 70.16 -17.29
CA ASP A 646 47.13 69.27 -18.31
C ASP A 646 46.09 68.23 -18.77
N GLU A 647 45.41 67.57 -17.84
CA GLU A 647 44.39 66.56 -18.15
C GLU A 647 43.09 67.19 -18.64
N GLY A 648 42.69 68.34 -18.08
CA GLY A 648 41.55 69.10 -18.61
C GLY A 648 41.77 69.51 -20.07
N ALA A 649 42.96 70.00 -20.41
CA ALA A 649 43.29 70.43 -21.77
C ALA A 649 43.35 69.23 -22.72
N ARG A 650 43.91 68.11 -22.24
CA ARG A 650 43.93 66.85 -22.99
C ARG A 650 42.53 66.36 -23.31
N MET A 651 41.63 66.33 -22.33
CA MET A 651 40.24 65.90 -22.54
C MET A 651 39.49 66.79 -23.52
N VAL A 652 39.60 68.12 -23.40
CA VAL A 652 38.95 69.06 -24.34
C VAL A 652 39.54 68.94 -25.75
N LYS A 653 40.83 68.59 -25.88
CA LYS A 653 41.47 68.33 -27.17
C LYS A 653 41.00 67.01 -27.79
N GLU A 654 40.87 65.96 -26.99
CA GLU A 654 40.39 64.64 -27.44
C GLU A 654 38.90 64.68 -27.82
N ASN A 655 38.11 65.50 -27.13
CA ASN A 655 36.72 65.76 -27.49
C ASN A 655 36.37 67.26 -27.39
N ALA A 656 36.37 67.93 -28.55
CA ALA A 656 36.09 69.37 -28.66
C ALA A 656 34.70 69.76 -28.13
N SER A 657 33.71 68.86 -28.13
CA SER A 657 32.38 69.14 -27.59
C SER A 657 32.37 69.33 -26.06
N LEU A 658 33.41 68.86 -25.36
CA LEU A 658 33.58 69.12 -23.94
C LEU A 658 33.90 70.59 -23.63
N ALA A 659 34.39 71.37 -24.60
CA ALA A 659 34.67 72.80 -24.41
C ALA A 659 33.43 73.62 -24.05
N SER A 660 32.23 73.15 -24.42
CA SER A 660 30.95 73.80 -24.11
C SER A 660 30.27 73.23 -22.87
N VAL A 661 30.90 72.29 -22.16
CA VAL A 661 30.39 71.75 -20.89
C VAL A 661 30.71 72.72 -19.77
N ASP A 662 29.68 73.17 -19.07
CA ASP A 662 29.90 74.01 -17.90
C ASP A 662 30.44 73.19 -16.71
N VAL A 663 31.34 73.82 -15.97
CA VAL A 663 31.98 73.30 -14.76
C VAL A 663 31.64 74.23 -13.60
N LEU A 664 31.20 73.66 -12.47
CA LEU A 664 30.93 74.46 -11.27
C LEU A 664 32.23 74.81 -10.56
N VAL A 665 32.50 76.10 -10.45
CA VAL A 665 33.55 76.66 -9.57
C VAL A 665 32.84 77.57 -8.58
N GLU A 666 32.90 77.23 -7.28
CA GLU A 666 32.23 77.97 -6.20
C GLU A 666 30.72 78.20 -6.43
N GLY A 667 30.05 77.25 -7.13
CA GLY A 667 28.63 77.34 -7.45
C GLY A 667 28.31 78.12 -8.73
N ILE A 668 29.32 78.66 -9.42
CA ILE A 668 29.16 79.42 -10.66
C ILE A 668 29.51 78.52 -11.86
N PRO A 669 28.59 78.36 -12.84
CA PRO A 669 28.90 77.72 -14.11
C PRO A 669 30.00 78.47 -14.86
N THR A 670 31.13 77.80 -15.09
CA THR A 670 32.33 78.37 -15.71
C THR A 670 32.78 77.48 -16.86
N ARG A 671 33.31 78.07 -17.95
CA ARG A 671 33.80 77.29 -19.09
C ARG A 671 35.10 76.55 -18.73
N PRO A 672 35.35 75.35 -19.28
CA PRO A 672 36.53 74.56 -18.92
C PRO A 672 37.84 75.31 -19.17
N GLN A 673 37.92 76.10 -20.24
CA GLN A 673 39.10 76.91 -20.55
C GLN A 673 39.41 77.94 -19.45
N ASP A 674 38.37 78.59 -18.92
CA ASP A 674 38.51 79.55 -17.83
C ASP A 674 38.90 78.86 -16.52
N VAL A 675 38.32 77.67 -16.24
CA VAL A 675 38.71 76.86 -15.07
C VAL A 675 40.17 76.41 -15.17
N MET A 676 40.63 75.97 -16.34
CA MET A 676 42.04 75.60 -16.55
C MET A 676 42.97 76.81 -16.41
N ALA A 677 42.56 77.98 -16.89
CA ALA A 677 43.29 79.22 -16.68
C ALA A 677 43.36 79.59 -15.20
N GLN A 678 42.26 79.45 -14.43
CA GLN A 678 42.26 79.63 -12.98
C GLN A 678 43.16 78.61 -12.28
N CYS A 679 43.18 77.35 -12.74
CA CYS A 679 44.10 76.33 -12.23
C CYS A 679 45.56 76.73 -12.47
N ALA A 680 45.91 77.23 -13.66
CA ALA A 680 47.25 77.70 -13.97
C ALA A 680 47.66 78.93 -13.12
N GLN A 681 46.77 79.92 -12.99
CA GLN A 681 46.98 81.10 -12.15
C GLN A 681 47.17 80.72 -10.68
N THR A 682 46.33 79.82 -10.17
CA THR A 682 46.45 79.34 -8.80
C THR A 682 47.75 78.55 -8.64
N ALA A 683 48.13 77.69 -9.59
CA ALA A 683 49.36 76.92 -9.54
C ALA A 683 50.59 77.85 -9.46
N GLU A 684 50.61 78.92 -10.24
CA GLU A 684 51.65 79.96 -10.19
C GLU A 684 51.68 80.64 -8.83
N ALA A 685 50.53 81.02 -8.27
CA ALA A 685 50.41 81.62 -6.94
C ALA A 685 50.91 80.71 -5.80
N ILE A 686 50.87 79.38 -5.96
CA ILE A 686 51.36 78.41 -4.98
C ILE A 686 52.89 78.24 -5.03
N GLN A 687 53.55 78.52 -6.16
CA GLN A 687 54.97 78.21 -6.33
C GLN A 687 55.86 78.92 -5.29
N ALA A 688 55.63 80.22 -5.05
CA ALA A 688 56.42 80.97 -4.09
C ALA A 688 56.19 80.51 -2.63
N PRO A 689 54.93 80.38 -2.13
CA PRO A 689 54.65 79.78 -0.83
C PRO A 689 55.20 78.37 -0.65
N GLN A 690 55.13 77.52 -1.68
CA GLN A 690 55.67 76.16 -1.66
C GLN A 690 57.20 76.16 -1.55
N LYS A 691 57.89 76.95 -2.39
CA LYS A 691 59.35 77.12 -2.33
C LYS A 691 59.77 77.62 -0.94
N LYS A 692 59.07 78.61 -0.40
CA LYS A 692 59.34 79.13 0.94
C LYS A 692 59.15 78.06 2.03
N ALA A 693 58.09 77.26 1.97
CA ALA A 693 57.86 76.19 2.94
C ALA A 693 58.90 75.06 2.83
N ASP A 694 59.35 74.68 1.62
CA ASP A 694 60.43 73.71 1.44
C ASP A 694 61.77 74.24 1.97
N VAL A 695 62.06 75.51 1.70
CA VAL A 695 63.25 76.19 2.21
C VAL A 695 63.23 76.27 3.74
N GLU A 696 62.13 76.72 4.34
CA GLU A 696 61.97 76.78 5.80
C GLU A 696 62.15 75.40 6.44
N LEU A 697 61.57 74.36 5.84
CA LEU A 697 61.70 72.98 6.33
C LEU A 697 63.15 72.50 6.25
N ARG A 698 63.82 72.66 5.09
CA ARG A 698 65.23 72.24 4.93
C ARG A 698 66.17 73.03 5.82
N PHE A 699 65.91 74.32 6.02
CA PHE A 699 66.64 75.14 6.96
C PHE A 699 66.49 74.61 8.39
N GLN A 700 65.25 74.33 8.82
CA GLN A 700 64.97 73.82 10.16
C GLN A 700 65.54 72.42 10.39
N GLU A 701 65.39 71.50 9.43
CA GLU A 701 65.79 70.09 9.57
C GLU A 701 67.27 69.83 9.26
N GLY A 702 67.91 70.66 8.44
CA GLY A 702 69.33 70.56 8.08
C GLY A 702 70.18 71.54 8.87
N GLN A 703 70.32 72.76 8.34
CA GLN A 703 71.28 73.75 8.83
C GLN A 703 71.08 74.12 10.31
N ARG A 704 69.85 74.45 10.71
CA ARG A 704 69.51 74.82 12.09
C ARG A 704 69.66 73.63 13.03
N LYS A 705 69.15 72.47 12.67
CA LYS A 705 69.25 71.25 13.50
C LYS A 705 70.70 70.87 13.78
N ALA A 706 71.57 70.96 12.77
CA ALA A 706 73.00 70.72 12.93
C ALA A 706 73.65 71.75 13.87
N TYR A 707 73.30 73.03 13.75
CA TYR A 707 73.76 74.08 14.66
C TYR A 707 73.27 73.88 16.11
N ASP A 708 71.97 73.63 16.31
CA ASP A 708 71.38 73.39 17.62
C ASP A 708 71.99 72.12 18.27
N SER A 709 72.26 71.08 17.48
CA SER A 709 72.97 69.87 17.92
C SER A 709 74.42 70.16 18.31
N ALA A 710 75.14 70.95 17.52
CA ALA A 710 76.50 71.40 17.86
C ALA A 710 76.51 72.16 19.19
N LYS A 711 75.59 73.10 19.40
CA LYS A 711 75.45 73.83 20.67
C LYS A 711 75.19 72.90 21.85
N ALA A 712 74.29 71.93 21.69
CA ALA A 712 73.99 70.95 22.73
C ALA A 712 75.17 69.99 23.03
N LEU A 713 76.01 69.70 22.04
CA LEU A 713 77.22 68.89 22.23
C LEU A 713 78.35 69.69 22.89
N LEU A 714 78.48 70.97 22.54
CA LEU A 714 79.45 71.89 23.15
C LEU A 714 79.18 72.11 24.63
N SER A 715 77.91 72.28 25.02
CA SER A 715 77.54 72.41 26.44
C SER A 715 77.83 71.14 27.25
N LYS A 716 77.95 69.97 26.59
CA LYS A 716 78.34 68.69 27.19
C LYS A 716 79.84 68.41 27.10
N GLY A 717 80.66 69.35 26.61
CA GLY A 717 82.11 69.20 26.46
C GLY A 717 82.56 68.31 25.30
N LYS A 718 81.64 67.86 24.44
CA LYS A 718 81.92 66.93 23.34
C LYS A 718 82.41 67.64 22.07
N LYS A 719 83.65 68.13 22.10
CA LYS A 719 84.20 69.01 21.05
C LYS A 719 84.27 68.37 19.65
N ALA A 720 84.70 67.10 19.53
CA ALA A 720 84.85 66.44 18.22
C ALA A 720 83.50 66.21 17.51
N GLU A 721 82.48 65.73 18.25
CA GLU A 721 81.12 65.54 17.74
C GLU A 721 80.48 66.89 17.36
N ALA A 722 80.71 67.94 18.17
CA ALA A 722 80.26 69.29 17.85
C ALA A 722 80.91 69.85 16.58
N LEU A 723 82.20 69.59 16.37
CA LEU A 723 82.92 70.03 15.17
C LEU A 723 82.38 69.35 13.90
N ALA A 724 82.00 68.07 13.97
CA ALA A 724 81.30 67.40 12.87
C ALA A 724 79.96 68.08 12.56
N GLN A 725 79.14 68.35 13.58
CA GLN A 725 77.85 69.03 13.42
C GLN A 725 77.98 70.47 12.88
N LEU A 726 79.06 71.20 13.22
CA LEU A 726 79.32 72.52 12.63
C LEU A 726 79.75 72.44 11.16
N ASN A 727 80.46 71.37 10.76
CA ASN A 727 80.75 71.12 9.34
C ASN A 727 79.46 70.77 8.58
N ASP A 728 78.58 69.96 9.15
CA ASP A 728 77.27 69.64 8.58
C ASP A 728 76.40 70.90 8.46
N CYS A 729 76.39 71.78 9.47
CA CYS A 729 75.75 73.10 9.40
C CYS A 729 76.26 73.93 8.20
N ILE A 730 77.57 74.00 7.99
CA ILE A 730 78.15 74.75 6.86
C ILE A 730 77.81 74.09 5.52
N ALA A 731 77.87 72.75 5.45
CA ALA A 731 77.61 71.99 4.24
C ALA A 731 76.13 72.10 3.81
N GLU A 732 75.20 71.79 4.72
CA GLU A 732 73.75 71.93 4.49
C GLU A 732 73.36 73.37 4.20
N GLY A 733 73.96 74.34 4.91
CA GLY A 733 73.75 75.76 4.62
C GLY A 733 74.18 76.16 3.21
N ARG A 734 75.36 75.71 2.74
CA ARG A 734 75.83 75.97 1.37
C ARG A 734 75.01 75.25 0.32
N ILE A 735 74.56 74.03 0.59
CA ILE A 735 73.65 73.28 -0.29
C ILE A 735 72.33 74.05 -0.44
N LEU A 736 71.79 74.55 0.68
CA LEU A 736 70.54 75.32 0.68
C LEU A 736 70.70 76.69 0.01
N GLU A 737 71.79 77.40 0.27
CA GLU A 737 72.12 78.68 -0.37
C GLU A 737 72.26 78.55 -1.89
N ASN A 738 72.98 77.53 -2.36
CA ASN A 738 73.16 77.28 -3.79
C ASN A 738 71.85 76.81 -4.45
N GLY A 739 71.03 76.04 -3.74
CA GLY A 739 69.74 75.56 -4.23
C GLY A 739 68.64 76.63 -4.26
N TYR A 740 68.73 77.63 -3.37
CA TYR A 740 67.71 78.66 -3.17
C TYR A 740 68.35 80.04 -2.94
N PRO A 741 69.03 80.61 -3.95
CA PRO A 741 69.79 81.85 -3.80
C PRO A 741 68.93 83.05 -3.39
N ASP A 742 67.66 83.06 -3.79
CA ASP A 742 66.69 84.11 -3.46
C ASP A 742 66.35 84.16 -1.95
N PHE A 743 66.67 83.10 -1.21
CA PHE A 743 66.36 82.96 0.22
C PHE A 743 67.59 83.14 1.12
N LYS A 744 68.77 83.40 0.55
CA LYS A 744 70.04 83.47 1.30
C LYS A 744 70.04 84.53 2.41
N ASP A 745 69.35 85.65 2.17
CA ASP A 745 69.24 86.81 3.07
C ASP A 745 67.94 86.80 3.88
N GLN A 746 67.04 85.84 3.64
CA GLN A 746 65.81 85.72 4.42
C GLN A 746 66.16 85.29 5.84
N LYS A 747 65.64 86.01 6.84
CA LYS A 747 65.82 85.65 8.24
C LYS A 747 64.87 84.52 8.64
N PHE A 748 65.42 83.51 9.28
CA PHE A 748 64.72 82.39 9.88
C PHE A 748 64.90 82.42 11.39
N ASP A 749 63.90 81.98 12.13
CA ASP A 749 63.99 81.93 13.59
C ASP A 749 64.96 80.83 14.03
N ILE A 750 65.87 81.17 14.95
CA ILE A 750 66.83 80.27 15.60
C ILE A 750 66.93 80.63 17.08
N GLY A 751 66.37 79.80 17.95
CA GLY A 751 66.35 80.07 19.39
C GLY A 751 65.67 81.39 19.73
N ASN A 752 66.40 82.33 20.36
CA ASN A 752 65.90 83.66 20.75
C ASN A 752 66.23 84.77 19.74
N GLY A 753 66.73 84.42 18.55
CA GLY A 753 67.07 85.38 17.50
C GLY A 753 66.58 84.93 16.12
N SER A 754 66.82 85.76 15.11
CA SER A 754 66.61 85.40 13.72
C SER A 754 67.89 85.63 12.93
N MET A 755 68.27 84.63 12.13
CA MET A 755 69.47 84.69 11.29
C MET A 755 69.13 84.27 9.88
N SER A 756 69.80 84.87 8.90
CA SER A 756 69.78 84.38 7.53
C SER A 756 70.58 83.09 7.36
N MET A 757 70.39 82.39 6.24
CA MET A 757 71.20 81.19 5.92
C MET A 757 72.68 81.53 5.96
N LEU A 758 73.06 82.65 5.33
CA LEU A 758 74.43 83.12 5.23
C LEU A 758 74.98 83.54 6.59
N GLU A 759 74.19 84.22 7.42
CA GLU A 759 74.55 84.55 8.81
C GLU A 759 74.83 83.27 9.62
N LEU A 760 73.96 82.24 9.51
CA LEU A 760 74.15 80.97 10.21
C LEU A 760 75.38 80.20 9.70
N ILE A 761 75.66 80.19 8.39
CA ILE A 761 76.91 79.62 7.83
C ILE A 761 78.13 80.31 8.45
N GLN A 762 78.11 81.65 8.52
CA GLN A 762 79.22 82.42 9.08
C GLN A 762 79.39 82.18 10.58
N VAL A 763 78.30 82.06 11.34
CA VAL A 763 78.33 81.72 12.76
C VAL A 763 78.90 80.32 12.96
N CYS A 764 78.39 79.31 12.26
CA CYS A 764 78.93 77.94 12.29
C CYS A 764 80.42 77.92 11.92
N GLY A 765 80.83 78.69 10.91
CA GLY A 765 82.23 78.81 10.49
C GLY A 765 83.14 79.47 11.53
N LYS A 766 82.67 80.51 12.22
CA LYS A 766 83.41 81.17 13.32
C LYS A 766 83.57 80.23 14.51
N GLU A 767 82.50 79.55 14.91
CA GLU A 767 82.54 78.60 16.04
C GLU A 767 83.40 77.39 15.73
N ARG A 768 83.35 76.89 14.50
CA ARG A 768 84.25 75.83 14.04
C ARG A 768 85.72 76.25 14.14
N LYS A 769 86.07 77.45 13.68
CA LYS A 769 87.44 77.97 13.77
C LYS A 769 87.91 78.11 15.22
N ALA A 770 87.04 78.57 16.12
CA ALA A 770 87.35 78.65 17.55
C ALA A 770 87.61 77.27 18.19
N LEU A 771 86.86 76.25 17.79
CA LEU A 771 87.07 74.86 18.24
C LEU A 771 88.33 74.22 17.65
N GLN A 772 88.67 74.56 16.40
CA GLN A 772 89.92 74.11 15.76
C GLN A 772 91.16 74.77 16.37
N ALA A 773 91.06 76.01 16.84
CA ALA A 773 92.17 76.73 17.47
C ALA A 773 92.41 76.35 18.95
N SER A 774 91.49 75.59 19.57
CA SER A 774 91.60 75.11 20.96
C SER A 774 91.97 73.62 21.05
N HIS A 775 92.55 73.11 19.97
CA HIS A 775 93.05 71.75 19.79
C HIS A 775 94.56 71.72 19.63
#